data_AF-A0AAV7B895-F1
#
_entry.id   AF-A0AAV7B895-F1
#
_cell.length_a   1.000
_cell.length_b   1.000
_cell.length_c   1.000
_cell.angle_alpha   90.00
_cell.angle_beta   90.00
_cell.angle_gamma   90.00
#
_symmetry.space_group_name_H-M   'P 1'
#
loop_
_entity.id
_entity.type
_entity.pdbx_description
1 polymer ?
#
loop_
_entity_poly.entity_id
_entity_poly.type
_entity_poly.pdbx_seq_one_letter_code
_entity_poly.pdbx_strand_id
1 'polypeptide(L)'
;MRRTKESLNKEPLSSIQTPWKKLFGTRKNAESVTFDEELDKERKMRTSMERDLTEAAQRLKMAHDEIRKLTDDLLIKKKELNELEQIMQKKQEDIDALQEELKDLRDNDSLELQKAKEHNSRLDNEILALRQRVRSLDSERKKHMEQCEKSNSDSTNSNPAPLTLQDNLELHKRCKLDLEERECQIKQLQHKLQKLQSTYNDIEERNEELESILGETQNRTKEQVDLLQCEIAGLQRTIMNLEAELTEMAEQREMKEEMLALAQNESVDRRKMSELQQELEALKTKLKEVNKDFRSKEQENHNLHVKNEQLGREKHLQDNKVSELQSQCKKLQMQVNEQKSSGDVKQMYQQLQDKMKTLEMEREAMSSALTEHKKKCEILQRQFNEEMEEVRSLREENLQLRQEVTTARQDLQSKREENSRLRQELSRLQDQVSKPPSSGNKAETLSGDSLIQQQYEEIRQLRQDLHRVQNVCSSAEKELRYERDKNLDIKKQHILLQKENTKLTAELNQVKQKLSSMTATCTGLEVDLEQRHHVMKEMELELLKRNQTAKALSSWQEKLEHERCRAVEAEKMVLELEQQLRAAQHQVVLLETQNAERRQLEEELKKKRENEAKIRVQIQDEQLKRKILDQNLEELQLEIKALHEKEISLTQNNCALQLKLHQLESVRQHMNDEKMSTAAEVRNLGYSYRSLNV
;
A
#
# COMPACT_ATOMS: atom_id res chain seq x y z
N MET A 1 11.58 -55.38 78.30
CA MET A 1 11.83 -56.26 79.47
C MET A 1 13.25 -56.01 80.00
N ARG A 2 13.63 -56.59 81.16
CA ARG A 2 14.99 -56.47 81.76
C ARG A 2 15.91 -57.62 81.29
N ARG A 3 17.22 -57.50 81.66
CA ARG A 3 18.28 -58.55 81.68
C ARG A 3 18.92 -58.86 80.31
N THR A 4 20.22 -59.15 80.18
CA THR A 4 21.39 -59.12 81.12
C THR A 4 22.66 -58.78 80.31
N LYS A 5 23.74 -58.19 80.86
CA LYS A 5 24.93 -58.85 81.48
C LYS A 5 25.43 -60.13 80.74
N GLU A 6 26.73 -60.47 80.69
CA GLU A 6 27.82 -60.26 81.66
C GLU A 6 29.18 -59.90 81.02
N SER A 7 30.13 -59.46 81.86
CA SER A 7 31.53 -59.19 81.53
C SER A 7 32.45 -60.25 82.13
N LEU A 8 33.48 -60.70 81.40
CA LEU A 8 34.60 -61.45 81.96
C LEU A 8 35.93 -60.98 81.35
N ASN A 9 36.78 -60.38 82.18
CA ASN A 9 38.18 -60.09 81.82
C ASN A 9 39.00 -61.39 81.84
N LYS A 10 39.89 -61.55 80.85
CA LYS A 10 41.18 -62.24 81.02
C LYS A 10 42.29 -61.46 80.32
N GLU A 11 43.50 -61.64 80.86
CA GLU A 11 44.64 -60.74 80.68
C GLU A 11 45.68 -61.29 79.66
N PRO A 12 46.87 -60.70 79.42
CA PRO A 12 47.23 -60.28 78.08
C PRO A 12 48.38 -61.07 77.45
N LEU A 13 48.48 -61.06 76.10
CA LEU A 13 49.66 -61.53 75.38
C LEU A 13 50.00 -60.70 74.13
N SER A 14 51.31 -60.50 73.95
CA SER A 14 52.06 -60.14 72.73
C SER A 14 51.43 -59.24 71.65
N SER A 15 51.99 -58.04 71.53
CA SER A 15 51.91 -57.21 70.32
C SER A 15 52.49 -57.94 69.09
N ILE A 16 51.62 -58.36 68.16
CA ILE A 16 52.01 -58.77 66.81
C ILE A 16 51.63 -57.67 65.81
N GLN A 17 52.65 -56.96 65.31
CA GLN A 17 52.52 -55.80 64.44
C GLN A 17 52.34 -56.24 62.98
N THR A 18 51.11 -56.23 62.46
CA THR A 18 50.84 -56.65 61.07
C THR A 18 51.31 -55.61 60.03
N PRO A 19 51.89 -56.01 58.87
CA PRO A 19 52.74 -55.11 58.07
C PRO A 19 52.02 -53.96 57.35
N TRP A 20 50.71 -54.11 57.10
CA TRP A 20 49.93 -53.23 56.22
C TRP A 20 49.77 -51.79 56.76
N LYS A 21 49.89 -51.59 58.08
CA LYS A 21 49.81 -50.26 58.73
C LYS A 21 51.02 -49.34 58.48
N LYS A 22 52.03 -49.77 57.72
CA LYS A 22 53.16 -48.93 57.27
C LYS A 22 53.10 -48.49 55.81
N LEU A 23 52.23 -49.07 54.98
CA LEU A 23 52.07 -48.68 53.57
C LEU A 23 50.99 -47.60 53.38
N PHE A 24 49.87 -47.73 54.10
CA PHE A 24 48.85 -46.69 54.16
C PHE A 24 49.00 -45.88 55.44
N GLY A 25 49.88 -44.88 55.39
CA GLY A 25 49.94 -43.83 56.41
C GLY A 25 48.59 -43.13 56.53
N THR A 26 48.27 -42.64 57.74
CA THR A 26 46.97 -42.04 58.05
C THR A 26 46.73 -40.74 57.30
N ARG A 27 46.15 -40.83 56.09
CA ARG A 27 45.36 -39.75 55.51
C ARG A 27 44.19 -39.48 56.44
N LYS A 28 44.39 -38.53 57.37
CA LYS A 28 43.28 -37.79 57.97
C LYS A 28 42.46 -37.18 56.84
N ASN A 29 41.16 -37.31 56.96
CA ASN A 29 40.08 -36.77 56.14
C ASN A 29 40.52 -35.64 55.19
N ALA A 30 40.65 -35.97 53.90
CA ALA A 30 40.64 -35.02 52.81
C ALA A 30 39.41 -35.34 51.95
N GLU A 31 38.40 -34.48 52.06
CA GLU A 31 37.24 -34.36 51.15
C GLU A 31 36.57 -35.67 50.69
N SER A 32 35.81 -36.28 51.61
CA SER A 32 34.58 -36.98 51.20
C SER A 32 33.51 -35.94 50.87
N VAL A 33 33.57 -35.36 49.66
CA VAL A 33 32.36 -34.76 49.06
C VAL A 33 31.37 -35.91 48.92
N THR A 34 30.21 -35.81 49.56
CA THR A 34 29.26 -36.92 49.58
C THR A 34 28.57 -37.03 48.23
N PHE A 35 28.37 -38.27 47.77
CA PHE A 35 27.64 -38.58 46.54
C PHE A 35 26.24 -37.93 46.50
N ASP A 36 25.61 -37.76 47.66
CA ASP A 36 24.34 -37.03 47.82
C ASP A 36 24.43 -35.55 47.42
N GLU A 37 25.56 -34.87 47.65
CA GLU A 37 25.73 -33.48 47.19
C GLU A 37 25.85 -33.39 45.67
N GLU A 38 26.50 -34.36 45.02
CA GLU A 38 26.60 -34.40 43.56
C GLU A 38 25.24 -34.72 42.93
N LEU A 39 24.49 -35.68 43.49
CA LEU A 39 23.10 -35.96 43.11
C LEU A 39 22.17 -34.76 43.31
N ASP A 40 22.35 -33.97 44.37
CA ASP A 40 21.53 -32.78 44.60
C ASP A 40 21.90 -31.62 43.66
N LYS A 41 23.19 -31.47 43.30
CA LYS A 41 23.64 -30.57 42.22
C LYS A 41 23.07 -30.99 40.86
N GLU A 42 23.09 -32.28 40.54
CA GLU A 42 22.51 -32.84 39.31
C GLU A 42 21.00 -32.62 39.25
N ARG A 43 20.27 -32.91 40.35
CA ARG A 43 18.82 -32.64 40.44
C ARG A 43 18.51 -31.16 40.24
N LYS A 44 19.26 -30.25 40.86
CA LYS A 44 19.07 -28.81 40.67
C LYS A 44 19.29 -28.39 39.21
N MET A 45 20.38 -28.85 38.59
CA MET A 45 20.67 -28.61 37.17
C MET A 45 19.56 -29.16 36.26
N ARG A 46 19.12 -30.40 36.50
CA ARG A 46 18.03 -31.04 35.77
C ARG A 46 16.72 -30.26 35.88
N THR A 47 16.32 -29.82 37.08
CA THR A 47 15.10 -29.00 37.20
C THR A 47 15.23 -27.62 36.53
N SER A 48 16.45 -27.09 36.35
CA SER A 48 16.67 -25.91 35.52
C SER A 48 16.38 -26.25 34.05
N MET A 49 17.05 -27.27 33.51
CA MET A 49 16.85 -27.72 32.13
C MET A 49 15.39 -28.09 31.82
N GLU A 50 14.65 -28.67 32.78
CA GLU A 50 13.21 -28.96 32.64
C GLU A 50 12.35 -27.67 32.61
N ARG A 51 12.75 -26.58 33.30
CA ARG A 51 12.13 -25.25 33.14
C ARG A 51 12.50 -24.60 31.81
N ASP A 52 13.78 -24.65 31.44
CA ASP A 52 14.30 -24.06 30.21
C ASP A 52 13.65 -24.71 28.97
N LEU A 53 13.44 -26.03 29.01
CA LEU A 53 12.72 -26.80 27.99
C LEU A 53 11.21 -26.51 27.95
N THR A 54 10.56 -26.34 29.11
CA THR A 54 9.11 -25.99 29.13
C THR A 54 8.87 -24.55 28.66
N GLU A 55 9.76 -23.61 28.98
CA GLU A 55 9.69 -22.26 28.43
C GLU A 55 9.97 -22.25 26.92
N ALA A 56 10.99 -22.98 26.44
CA ALA A 56 11.25 -23.14 25.01
C ALA A 56 10.06 -23.74 24.26
N ALA A 57 9.41 -24.76 24.82
CA ALA A 57 8.19 -25.36 24.26
C ALA A 57 7.00 -24.38 24.23
N GLN A 58 6.84 -23.55 25.27
CA GLN A 58 5.81 -22.51 25.31
C GLN A 58 6.06 -21.40 24.28
N ARG A 59 7.31 -20.93 24.15
CA ARG A 59 7.72 -19.95 23.12
C ARG A 59 7.51 -20.52 21.70
N LEU A 60 7.86 -21.79 21.47
CA LEU A 60 7.61 -22.48 20.19
C LEU A 60 6.11 -22.62 19.88
N LYS A 61 5.29 -22.94 20.89
CA LYS A 61 3.82 -22.97 20.72
C LYS A 61 3.29 -21.60 20.31
N MET A 62 3.70 -20.52 21.00
CA MET A 62 3.28 -19.16 20.64
C MET A 62 3.70 -18.78 19.21
N ALA A 63 4.90 -19.17 18.78
CA ALA A 63 5.34 -18.98 17.40
C ALA A 63 4.47 -19.76 16.39
N HIS A 64 4.12 -21.02 16.67
CA HIS A 64 3.21 -21.79 15.82
C HIS A 64 1.78 -21.23 15.76
N ASP A 65 1.28 -20.70 16.88
CA ASP A 65 -0.06 -20.12 16.95
C ASP A 65 -0.12 -18.76 16.21
N GLU A 66 0.92 -17.94 16.28
CA GLU A 66 1.02 -16.71 15.48
C GLU A 66 1.26 -17.00 13.99
N ILE A 67 2.08 -18.00 13.64
CA ILE A 67 2.24 -18.46 12.24
C ILE A 67 0.90 -18.92 11.66
N ARG A 68 0.07 -19.63 12.44
CA ARG A 68 -1.27 -20.02 12.00
C ARG A 68 -2.16 -18.80 11.74
N LYS A 69 -2.24 -17.89 12.71
CA LYS A 69 -2.99 -16.63 12.57
C LYS A 69 -2.56 -15.83 11.33
N LEU A 70 -1.26 -15.63 11.13
CA LEU A 70 -0.74 -14.94 9.94
C LEU A 70 -1.05 -15.68 8.63
N THR A 71 -1.13 -17.02 8.67
CA THR A 71 -1.57 -17.83 7.51
C THR A 71 -3.06 -17.63 7.22
N ASP A 72 -3.90 -17.61 8.25
CA ASP A 72 -5.34 -17.37 8.13
C ASP A 72 -5.63 -15.93 7.64
N ASP A 73 -4.93 -14.94 8.18
CA ASP A 73 -4.98 -13.53 7.74
C ASP A 73 -4.57 -13.40 6.26
N LEU A 74 -3.50 -14.08 5.83
CA LEU A 74 -3.07 -14.11 4.42
C LEU A 74 -4.09 -14.81 3.51
N LEU A 75 -4.77 -15.86 3.98
CA LEU A 75 -5.83 -16.53 3.24
C LEU A 75 -7.08 -15.65 3.10
N ILE A 76 -7.41 -14.83 4.10
CA ILE A 76 -8.47 -13.82 4.02
C ILE A 76 -8.08 -12.73 3.01
N LYS A 77 -6.87 -12.16 3.12
CA LYS A 77 -6.38 -11.13 2.18
C LYS A 77 -6.32 -11.64 0.74
N LYS A 78 -6.02 -12.92 0.52
CA LYS A 78 -6.08 -13.54 -0.81
C LYS A 78 -7.51 -13.61 -1.37
N LYS A 79 -8.53 -13.86 -0.54
CA LYS A 79 -9.93 -13.82 -0.98
C LYS A 79 -10.35 -12.41 -1.36
N GLU A 80 -10.06 -11.43 -0.51
CA GLU A 80 -10.32 -10.00 -0.78
C GLU A 80 -9.68 -9.55 -2.12
N LEU A 81 -8.44 -9.96 -2.40
CA LEU A 81 -7.77 -9.65 -3.67
C LEU A 81 -8.46 -10.32 -4.87
N ASN A 82 -8.85 -11.59 -4.77
CA ASN A 82 -9.60 -12.28 -5.82
C ASN A 82 -10.98 -11.64 -6.07
N GLU A 83 -11.66 -11.15 -5.02
CA GLU A 83 -12.94 -10.45 -5.14
C GLU A 83 -12.77 -9.07 -5.81
N LEU A 84 -11.71 -8.33 -5.46
CA LEU A 84 -11.35 -7.07 -6.13
C LEU A 84 -10.95 -7.29 -7.60
N GLU A 85 -10.24 -8.36 -7.92
CA GLU A 85 -9.87 -8.74 -9.30
C GLU A 85 -11.11 -9.01 -10.16
N GLN A 86 -12.11 -9.72 -9.63
CA GLN A 86 -13.41 -9.93 -10.31
C GLN A 86 -14.20 -8.63 -10.49
N ILE A 87 -14.18 -7.74 -9.50
CA ILE A 87 -14.83 -6.41 -9.60
C ILE A 87 -14.13 -5.55 -10.66
N MET A 88 -12.79 -5.57 -10.74
CA MET A 88 -12.04 -4.86 -11.77
C MET A 88 -12.31 -5.43 -13.16
N GLN A 89 -12.32 -6.76 -13.33
CA GLN A 89 -12.62 -7.39 -14.62
C GLN A 89 -14.03 -6.99 -15.10
N LYS A 90 -15.04 -7.10 -14.24
CA LYS A 90 -16.40 -6.68 -14.59
C LYS A 90 -16.48 -5.18 -14.92
N LYS A 91 -15.69 -4.34 -14.25
CA LYS A 91 -15.63 -2.91 -14.55
C LYS A 91 -14.93 -2.61 -15.88
N GLN A 92 -13.99 -3.45 -16.33
CA GLN A 92 -13.45 -3.37 -17.68
C GLN A 92 -14.50 -3.79 -18.71
N GLU A 93 -15.24 -4.88 -18.47
CA GLU A 93 -16.35 -5.33 -19.33
C GLU A 93 -17.45 -4.25 -19.47
N ASP A 94 -17.82 -3.57 -18.37
CA ASP A 94 -18.73 -2.41 -18.39
C ASP A 94 -18.17 -1.23 -19.23
N ILE A 95 -16.86 -0.97 -19.16
CA ILE A 95 -16.18 0.11 -19.89
C ILE A 95 -16.09 -0.19 -21.39
N ASP A 96 -15.78 -1.43 -21.76
CA ASP A 96 -15.64 -1.84 -23.15
C ASP A 96 -17.01 -1.84 -23.87
N ALA A 97 -18.08 -2.22 -23.17
CA ALA A 97 -19.45 -2.09 -23.67
C ALA A 97 -19.84 -0.61 -23.92
N LEU A 98 -19.57 0.28 -22.96
CA LEU A 98 -19.84 1.72 -23.11
C LEU A 98 -19.01 2.38 -24.22
N GLN A 99 -17.79 1.90 -24.49
CA GLN A 99 -16.99 2.37 -25.62
C GLN A 99 -17.61 2.00 -26.97
N GLU A 100 -18.19 0.81 -27.09
CA GLU A 100 -18.87 0.38 -28.32
C GLU A 100 -20.21 1.10 -28.51
N GLU A 101 -21.00 1.32 -27.45
CA GLU A 101 -22.20 2.19 -27.50
C GLU A 101 -21.86 3.63 -27.95
N LEU A 102 -20.77 4.21 -27.42
CA LEU A 102 -20.28 5.54 -27.83
C LEU A 102 -19.69 5.59 -29.24
N LYS A 103 -19.32 4.43 -29.82
CA LYS A 103 -18.92 4.30 -31.23
C LYS A 103 -20.16 4.25 -32.12
N ASP A 104 -21.12 3.39 -31.79
CA ASP A 104 -22.35 3.22 -32.56
C ASP A 104 -23.20 4.50 -32.56
N LEU A 105 -23.30 5.23 -31.44
CA LEU A 105 -23.95 6.55 -31.41
C LEU A 105 -23.25 7.56 -32.34
N ARG A 106 -21.92 7.59 -32.33
CA ARG A 106 -21.12 8.50 -33.18
C ARG A 106 -21.29 8.19 -34.67
N ASP A 107 -21.32 6.92 -35.03
CA ASP A 107 -21.50 6.49 -36.43
C ASP A 107 -22.94 6.77 -36.91
N ASN A 108 -23.94 6.64 -36.02
CA ASN A 108 -25.31 7.10 -36.29
C ASN A 108 -25.39 8.63 -36.48
N ASP A 109 -24.85 9.44 -35.55
CA ASP A 109 -24.81 10.91 -35.66
C ASP A 109 -24.12 11.37 -36.95
N SER A 110 -23.00 10.72 -37.31
CA SER A 110 -22.26 10.97 -38.55
C SER A 110 -23.11 10.70 -39.79
N LEU A 111 -23.87 9.59 -39.77
CA LEU A 111 -24.74 9.15 -40.86
C LEU A 111 -26.03 10.00 -40.97
N GLU A 112 -26.58 10.50 -39.86
CA GLU A 112 -27.66 11.49 -39.88
C GLU A 112 -27.18 12.84 -40.40
N LEU A 113 -26.00 13.29 -39.96
CA LEU A 113 -25.36 14.51 -40.45
C LEU A 113 -25.04 14.41 -41.96
N GLN A 114 -24.67 13.23 -42.47
CA GLN A 114 -24.53 13.01 -43.91
C GLN A 114 -25.88 13.12 -44.63
N LYS A 115 -26.95 12.44 -44.16
CA LYS A 115 -28.30 12.55 -44.74
C LYS A 115 -28.77 14.01 -44.79
N ALA A 116 -28.54 14.79 -43.73
CA ALA A 116 -28.89 16.20 -43.68
C ALA A 116 -28.10 17.05 -44.71
N LYS A 117 -26.78 16.83 -44.83
CA LYS A 117 -25.94 17.47 -45.86
C LYS A 117 -26.40 17.13 -47.28
N GLU A 118 -26.75 15.87 -47.54
CA GLU A 118 -27.29 15.45 -48.83
C GLU A 118 -28.66 16.06 -49.13
N HIS A 119 -29.54 16.18 -48.12
CA HIS A 119 -30.84 16.81 -48.28
C HIS A 119 -30.71 18.31 -48.59
N ASN A 120 -29.88 19.03 -47.84
CA ASN A 120 -29.60 20.46 -48.10
C ASN A 120 -29.01 20.66 -49.50
N SER A 121 -28.06 19.82 -49.92
CA SER A 121 -27.50 19.86 -51.29
C SER A 121 -28.58 19.67 -52.37
N ARG A 122 -29.57 18.79 -52.15
CA ARG A 122 -30.71 18.63 -53.08
C ARG A 122 -31.59 19.89 -53.12
N LEU A 123 -31.90 20.49 -51.96
CA LEU A 123 -32.66 21.73 -51.86
C LEU A 123 -31.92 22.92 -52.52
N ASP A 124 -30.61 23.06 -52.33
CA ASP A 124 -29.80 24.10 -52.98
C ASP A 124 -29.84 23.98 -54.51
N ASN A 125 -29.74 22.76 -55.04
CA ASN A 125 -29.87 22.49 -56.47
C ASN A 125 -31.28 22.82 -57.00
N GLU A 126 -32.35 22.50 -56.25
CA GLU A 126 -33.72 22.88 -56.59
C GLU A 126 -33.93 24.40 -56.56
N ILE A 127 -33.42 25.09 -55.53
CA ILE A 127 -33.43 26.55 -55.42
C ILE A 127 -32.68 27.20 -56.59
N LEU A 128 -31.54 26.64 -57.02
CA LEU A 128 -30.81 27.10 -58.20
C LEU A 128 -31.60 26.90 -59.49
N ALA A 129 -32.26 25.74 -59.67
CA ALA A 129 -33.12 25.46 -60.82
C ALA A 129 -34.35 26.39 -60.88
N LEU A 130 -35.02 26.62 -59.75
CA LEU A 130 -36.13 27.56 -59.63
C LEU A 130 -35.68 29.00 -59.95
N ARG A 131 -34.53 29.45 -59.41
CA ARG A 131 -33.93 30.76 -59.73
C ARG A 131 -33.56 30.88 -61.23
N GLN A 132 -33.15 29.79 -61.89
CA GLN A 132 -32.98 29.77 -63.34
C GLN A 132 -34.31 29.90 -64.08
N ARG A 133 -35.35 29.13 -63.70
CA ARG A 133 -36.67 29.19 -64.36
C ARG A 133 -37.35 30.55 -64.20
N VAL A 134 -37.25 31.20 -63.03
CA VAL A 134 -37.76 32.56 -62.81
C VAL A 134 -37.08 33.56 -63.75
N ARG A 135 -35.73 33.56 -63.85
CA ARG A 135 -35.02 34.42 -64.80
C ARG A 135 -35.41 34.17 -66.27
N SER A 136 -35.67 32.92 -66.64
CA SER A 136 -36.19 32.59 -67.98
C SER A 136 -37.58 33.19 -68.20
N LEU A 137 -38.51 33.01 -67.25
CA LEU A 137 -39.87 33.57 -67.29
C LEU A 137 -39.88 35.10 -67.31
N ASP A 138 -39.00 35.77 -66.56
CA ASP A 138 -38.84 37.23 -66.62
C ASP A 138 -38.33 37.68 -68.00
N SER A 139 -37.45 36.90 -68.65
CA SER A 139 -37.00 37.18 -70.02
C SER A 139 -38.08 36.96 -71.08
N GLU A 140 -38.94 35.95 -70.88
CA GLU A 140 -40.14 35.69 -71.69
C GLU A 140 -41.14 36.86 -71.52
N ARG A 141 -41.44 37.25 -70.27
CA ARG A 141 -42.31 38.39 -69.95
C ARG A 141 -41.81 39.70 -70.53
N LYS A 142 -40.48 39.96 -70.48
CA LYS A 142 -39.89 41.17 -71.07
C LYS A 142 -40.04 41.19 -72.59
N LYS A 143 -39.78 40.07 -73.28
CA LYS A 143 -39.99 39.96 -74.73
C LYS A 143 -41.45 40.19 -75.12
N HIS A 144 -42.41 39.67 -74.35
CA HIS A 144 -43.83 39.92 -74.58
C HIS A 144 -44.23 41.38 -74.32
N MET A 145 -43.66 42.03 -73.29
CA MET A 145 -43.85 43.46 -73.06
C MET A 145 -43.34 44.29 -74.24
N GLU A 146 -42.11 44.03 -74.69
CA GLU A 146 -41.50 44.64 -75.86
C GLU A 146 -42.21 44.31 -77.20
N GLN A 147 -43.08 43.29 -77.23
CA GLN A 147 -43.97 42.99 -78.35
C GLN A 147 -45.27 43.78 -78.24
N CYS A 148 -45.94 43.76 -77.08
CA CYS A 148 -47.17 44.51 -76.84
C CYS A 148 -46.99 46.02 -77.03
N GLU A 149 -45.84 46.58 -76.63
CA GLU A 149 -45.52 48.00 -76.88
C GLU A 149 -45.36 48.33 -78.38
N LYS A 150 -44.92 47.36 -79.19
CA LYS A 150 -44.85 47.49 -80.67
C LYS A 150 -46.19 47.21 -81.36
N SER A 151 -47.11 46.49 -80.70
CA SER A 151 -48.48 46.31 -81.18
C SER A 151 -49.36 47.52 -80.86
N ASN A 152 -49.18 48.15 -79.69
CA ASN A 152 -50.00 49.28 -79.23
C ASN A 152 -49.73 50.62 -79.94
N SER A 153 -48.77 50.68 -80.89
CA SER A 153 -48.62 51.84 -81.78
C SER A 153 -49.66 51.86 -82.91
N ASP A 154 -50.35 50.75 -83.18
CA ASP A 154 -51.34 50.63 -84.26
C ASP A 154 -52.71 50.16 -83.74
N SER A 155 -53.78 50.66 -84.36
CA SER A 155 -55.20 50.27 -84.17
C SER A 155 -55.91 50.76 -82.89
N THR A 156 -56.55 51.92 -83.00
CA THR A 156 -57.61 52.38 -82.08
C THR A 156 -59.00 51.83 -82.44
N ASN A 157 -59.90 51.82 -81.44
CA ASN A 157 -61.36 52.06 -81.55
C ASN A 157 -62.31 50.86 -81.89
N SER A 158 -63.13 50.45 -80.91
CA SER A 158 -64.46 49.84 -81.14
C SER A 158 -65.35 49.84 -79.88
N ASN A 159 -66.55 50.42 -79.94
CA ASN A 159 -67.61 50.29 -78.92
C ASN A 159 -68.56 49.10 -79.23
N PRO A 160 -69.17 48.49 -78.21
CA PRO A 160 -70.58 48.09 -78.25
C PRO A 160 -71.34 48.58 -76.98
N ALA A 161 -72.43 49.34 -77.08
CA ALA A 161 -73.82 48.98 -77.47
C ALA A 161 -74.71 48.62 -76.24
N PRO A 162 -75.99 49.07 -76.15
CA PRO A 162 -76.76 49.03 -74.89
C PRO A 162 -77.59 47.76 -74.71
N LEU A 163 -77.70 47.28 -73.47
CA LEU A 163 -78.50 46.12 -73.06
C LEU A 163 -79.96 46.48 -72.71
N THR A 164 -80.87 45.50 -72.85
CA THR A 164 -82.32 45.68 -72.66
C THR A 164 -82.75 45.63 -71.19
N LEU A 165 -83.94 46.15 -70.90
CA LEU A 165 -84.40 46.38 -69.52
C LEU A 165 -84.66 45.08 -68.72
N GLN A 166 -84.91 43.96 -69.40
CA GLN A 166 -85.05 42.65 -68.76
C GLN A 166 -83.69 42.03 -68.39
N ASP A 167 -82.68 42.17 -69.23
CA ASP A 167 -81.31 41.71 -68.94
C ASP A 167 -80.76 42.41 -67.69
N ASN A 168 -81.05 43.71 -67.55
CA ASN A 168 -80.70 44.49 -66.36
C ASN A 168 -81.31 43.93 -65.07
N LEU A 169 -82.51 43.34 -65.12
CA LEU A 169 -83.16 42.75 -63.94
C LEU A 169 -82.51 41.41 -63.53
N GLU A 170 -82.08 40.60 -64.50
CA GLU A 170 -81.37 39.34 -64.23
C GLU A 170 -79.91 39.59 -63.83
N LEU A 171 -79.23 40.55 -64.45
CA LEU A 171 -77.93 41.06 -64.01
C LEU A 171 -78.02 41.60 -62.57
N HIS A 172 -79.03 42.39 -62.23
CA HIS A 172 -79.15 42.93 -60.87
C HIS A 172 -79.43 41.83 -59.83
N LYS A 173 -80.23 40.80 -60.16
CA LYS A 173 -80.38 39.60 -59.33
C LYS A 173 -79.06 38.85 -59.14
N ARG A 174 -78.27 38.70 -60.21
CA ARG A 174 -76.97 38.01 -60.16
C ARG A 174 -75.96 38.80 -59.34
N CYS A 175 -75.80 40.10 -59.59
CA CYS A 175 -74.97 40.97 -58.78
C CYS A 175 -75.41 41.00 -57.31
N LYS A 176 -76.71 40.88 -57.01
CA LYS A 176 -77.18 40.75 -55.63
C LYS A 176 -76.70 39.45 -54.99
N LEU A 177 -76.82 38.30 -55.67
CA LEU A 177 -76.32 37.02 -55.17
C LEU A 177 -74.79 37.03 -55.02
N ASP A 178 -74.08 37.61 -55.98
CA ASP A 178 -72.62 37.79 -55.92
C ASP A 178 -72.23 38.66 -54.71
N LEU A 179 -72.96 39.74 -54.42
CA LEU A 179 -72.77 40.58 -53.23
C LEU A 179 -73.07 39.83 -51.93
N GLU A 180 -74.17 39.06 -51.87
CA GLU A 180 -74.50 38.22 -50.71
C GLU A 180 -73.39 37.16 -50.47
N GLU A 181 -72.82 36.56 -51.52
CA GLU A 181 -71.68 35.64 -51.40
C GLU A 181 -70.42 36.36 -50.91
N ARG A 182 -70.08 37.54 -51.46
CA ARG A 182 -68.92 38.33 -51.00
C ARG A 182 -69.09 38.82 -49.57
N GLU A 183 -70.29 39.18 -49.14
CA GLU A 183 -70.57 39.46 -47.72
C GLU A 183 -70.31 38.24 -46.84
N CYS A 184 -70.70 37.04 -47.27
CA CYS A 184 -70.43 35.80 -46.53
C CYS A 184 -68.92 35.51 -46.46
N GLN A 185 -68.19 35.71 -47.56
CA GLN A 185 -66.72 35.58 -47.59
C GLN A 185 -66.04 36.63 -46.68
N ILE A 186 -66.50 37.88 -46.68
CA ILE A 186 -65.98 38.95 -45.80
C ILE A 186 -66.21 38.59 -44.34
N LYS A 187 -67.42 38.15 -43.95
CA LYS A 187 -67.73 37.70 -42.58
C LYS A 187 -66.86 36.52 -42.14
N GLN A 188 -66.60 35.57 -43.04
CA GLN A 188 -65.66 34.45 -42.77
C GLN A 188 -64.21 34.93 -42.62
N LEU A 189 -63.75 35.89 -43.43
CA LEU A 189 -62.39 36.46 -43.33
C LEU A 189 -62.22 37.30 -42.06
N GLN A 190 -63.23 38.09 -41.67
CA GLN A 190 -63.24 38.84 -40.41
C GLN A 190 -63.14 37.90 -39.20
N HIS A 191 -63.91 36.81 -39.16
CA HIS A 191 -63.82 35.80 -38.11
C HIS A 191 -62.46 35.05 -38.10
N LYS A 192 -61.85 34.80 -39.26
CA LYS A 192 -60.47 34.27 -39.33
C LYS A 192 -59.45 35.27 -38.80
N LEU A 193 -59.57 36.56 -39.14
CA LEU A 193 -58.69 37.63 -38.67
C LEU A 193 -58.80 37.80 -37.15
N GLN A 194 -60.02 37.83 -36.60
CA GLN A 194 -60.25 37.91 -35.16
C GLN A 194 -59.66 36.71 -34.40
N LYS A 195 -59.73 35.50 -34.97
CA LYS A 195 -59.05 34.32 -34.41
C LYS A 195 -57.52 34.44 -34.45
N LEU A 196 -56.95 34.92 -35.56
CA LEU A 196 -55.52 35.14 -35.67
C LEU A 196 -55.03 36.22 -34.70
N GLN A 197 -55.83 37.27 -34.47
CA GLN A 197 -55.57 38.29 -33.45
C GLN A 197 -55.61 37.70 -32.04
N SER A 198 -56.62 36.89 -31.69
CA SER A 198 -56.63 36.16 -30.41
C SER A 198 -55.35 35.35 -30.23
N THR A 199 -54.99 34.50 -31.20
CA THR A 199 -53.78 33.67 -31.10
C THR A 199 -52.47 34.46 -31.14
N TYR A 200 -52.48 35.70 -31.64
CA TYR A 200 -51.33 36.60 -31.56
C TYR A 200 -51.20 37.12 -30.12
N ASN A 201 -52.30 37.62 -29.53
CA ASN A 201 -52.33 38.05 -28.13
C ASN A 201 -51.95 36.91 -27.17
N ASP A 202 -52.50 35.69 -27.37
CA ASP A 202 -52.18 34.50 -26.59
C ASP A 202 -50.67 34.14 -26.61
N ILE A 203 -49.96 34.53 -27.69
CA ILE A 203 -48.52 34.37 -27.85
C ILE A 203 -47.75 35.56 -27.26
N GLU A 204 -48.29 36.78 -27.36
CA GLU A 204 -47.71 38.00 -26.78
C GLU A 204 -47.70 37.93 -25.25
N GLU A 205 -48.83 37.60 -24.62
CA GLU A 205 -48.94 37.34 -23.17
C GLU A 205 -47.95 36.25 -22.73
N ARG A 206 -47.84 35.16 -23.50
CA ARG A 206 -46.90 34.06 -23.22
C ARG A 206 -45.44 34.46 -23.36
N ASN A 207 -45.11 35.42 -24.23
CA ASN A 207 -43.75 35.96 -24.34
C ASN A 207 -43.44 36.87 -23.15
N GLU A 208 -44.37 37.71 -22.69
CA GLU A 208 -44.21 38.52 -21.48
C GLU A 208 -44.00 37.62 -20.23
N GLU A 209 -44.75 36.53 -20.08
CA GLU A 209 -44.52 35.51 -19.04
C GLU A 209 -43.09 34.95 -19.10
N LEU A 210 -42.62 34.57 -20.30
CA LEU A 210 -41.29 33.99 -20.50
C LEU A 210 -40.16 34.99 -20.25
N GLU A 211 -40.32 36.25 -20.64
CA GLU A 211 -39.36 37.32 -20.33
C GLU A 211 -39.30 37.60 -18.83
N SER A 212 -40.44 37.60 -18.13
CA SER A 212 -40.48 37.74 -16.67
C SER A 212 -39.77 36.57 -15.97
N ILE A 213 -40.07 35.33 -16.36
CA ILE A 213 -39.42 34.12 -15.80
C ILE A 213 -37.91 34.12 -16.09
N LEU A 214 -37.49 34.54 -17.28
CA LEU A 214 -36.08 34.66 -17.65
C LEU A 214 -35.38 35.73 -16.79
N GLY A 215 -35.99 36.90 -16.60
CA GLY A 215 -35.48 37.98 -15.76
C GLY A 215 -35.35 37.58 -14.29
N GLU A 216 -36.37 36.93 -13.71
CA GLU A 216 -36.28 36.37 -12.36
C GLU A 216 -35.15 35.34 -12.24
N THR A 217 -34.99 34.46 -13.24
CA THR A 217 -33.98 33.40 -13.23
C THR A 217 -32.57 33.99 -13.32
N GLN A 218 -32.36 35.00 -14.17
CA GLN A 218 -31.09 35.74 -14.24
C GLN A 218 -30.78 36.42 -12.90
N ASN A 219 -31.75 37.10 -12.28
CA ASN A 219 -31.58 37.72 -10.96
C ASN A 219 -31.19 36.70 -9.88
N ARG A 220 -31.90 35.56 -9.78
CA ARG A 220 -31.57 34.46 -8.85
C ARG A 220 -30.14 33.93 -9.06
N THR A 221 -29.73 33.71 -10.31
CA THR A 221 -28.35 33.25 -10.60
C THR A 221 -27.30 34.31 -10.24
N LYS A 222 -27.61 35.60 -10.43
CA LYS A 222 -26.72 36.69 -10.03
C LYS A 222 -26.58 36.78 -8.51
N GLU A 223 -27.68 36.74 -7.77
CA GLU A 223 -27.68 36.71 -6.30
C GLU A 223 -26.87 35.53 -5.76
N GLN A 224 -26.99 34.34 -6.38
CA GLN A 224 -26.19 33.17 -6.03
C GLN A 224 -24.69 33.39 -6.30
N VAL A 225 -24.33 34.02 -7.43
CA VAL A 225 -22.93 34.35 -7.76
C VAL A 225 -22.37 35.40 -6.79
N ASP A 226 -23.14 36.44 -6.46
CA ASP A 226 -22.72 37.49 -5.52
C ASP A 226 -22.52 36.91 -4.10
N LEU A 227 -23.37 35.99 -3.66
CA LEU A 227 -23.20 35.24 -2.40
C LEU A 227 -21.93 34.38 -2.40
N LEU A 228 -21.68 33.61 -3.47
CA LEU A 228 -20.48 32.77 -3.59
C LEU A 228 -19.20 33.62 -3.65
N GLN A 229 -19.23 34.80 -4.29
CA GLN A 229 -18.11 35.75 -4.26
C GLN A 229 -17.84 36.27 -2.85
N CYS A 230 -18.89 36.58 -2.07
CA CYS A 230 -18.76 36.98 -0.67
C CYS A 230 -18.17 35.86 0.22
N GLU A 231 -18.55 34.61 -0.01
CA GLU A 231 -18.00 33.43 0.68
C GLU A 231 -16.52 33.19 0.32
N ILE A 232 -16.17 33.21 -0.98
CA ILE A 232 -14.79 33.10 -1.46
C ILE A 232 -13.91 34.21 -0.87
N ALA A 233 -14.37 35.46 -0.87
CA ALA A 233 -13.65 36.57 -0.26
C ALA A 233 -13.53 36.43 1.27
N GLY A 234 -14.46 35.72 1.91
CA GLY A 234 -14.38 35.34 3.33
C GLY A 234 -13.29 34.31 3.58
N LEU A 235 -13.29 33.23 2.79
CA LEU A 235 -12.31 32.15 2.87
C LEU A 235 -10.88 32.65 2.57
N GLN A 236 -10.71 33.51 1.56
CA GLN A 236 -9.44 34.17 1.26
C GLN A 236 -8.90 34.99 2.46
N ARG A 237 -9.76 35.71 3.17
CA ARG A 237 -9.38 36.42 4.41
C ARG A 237 -8.99 35.47 5.54
N THR A 238 -9.65 34.32 5.69
CA THR A 238 -9.23 33.32 6.69
C THR A 238 -7.91 32.64 6.33
N ILE A 239 -7.66 32.38 5.04
CA ILE A 239 -6.39 31.80 4.57
C ILE A 239 -5.24 32.78 4.84
N MET A 240 -5.38 34.05 4.44
CA MET A 240 -4.36 35.09 4.66
C MET A 240 -4.02 35.28 6.15
N ASN A 241 -5.01 35.18 7.05
CA ASN A 241 -4.76 35.22 8.49
C ASN A 241 -3.99 33.99 9.00
N LEU A 242 -4.37 32.79 8.55
CA LEU A 242 -3.68 31.54 8.92
C LEU A 242 -2.26 31.46 8.35
N GLU A 243 -2.02 32.01 7.16
CA GLU A 243 -0.69 32.16 6.58
C GLU A 243 0.19 33.09 7.43
N ALA A 244 -0.36 34.22 7.91
CA ALA A 244 0.34 35.11 8.84
C ALA A 244 0.66 34.43 10.19
N GLU A 245 -0.33 33.76 10.80
CA GLU A 245 -0.13 32.97 12.03
C GLU A 245 0.94 31.88 11.86
N LEU A 246 0.99 31.22 10.69
CA LEU A 246 2.03 30.23 10.37
C LEU A 246 3.42 30.86 10.22
N THR A 247 3.53 32.08 9.66
CA THR A 247 4.82 32.79 9.61
C THR A 247 5.31 33.23 10.99
N GLU A 248 4.45 33.80 11.84
CA GLU A 248 4.83 34.14 13.23
C GLU A 248 5.26 32.89 14.02
N MET A 249 4.56 31.76 13.82
CA MET A 249 4.89 30.49 14.44
C MET A 249 6.14 29.80 13.87
N ALA A 250 6.63 30.22 12.70
CA ALA A 250 7.91 29.80 12.14
C ALA A 250 9.07 30.63 12.72
N GLU A 251 8.94 31.96 12.71
CA GLU A 251 9.93 32.87 13.32
C GLU A 251 10.14 32.56 14.82
N GLN A 252 9.06 32.27 15.55
CA GLN A 252 9.12 31.83 16.96
C GLN A 252 9.80 30.47 17.16
N ARG A 253 9.87 29.61 16.14
CA ARG A 253 10.64 28.35 16.21
C ARG A 253 12.12 28.60 15.95
N GLU A 254 12.47 29.33 14.89
CA GLU A 254 13.86 29.66 14.57
C GLU A 254 14.55 30.37 15.75
N MET A 255 13.91 31.42 16.29
CA MET A 255 14.44 32.16 17.46
C MET A 255 14.62 31.26 18.70
N LYS A 256 13.77 30.24 18.86
CA LYS A 256 13.83 29.28 19.97
C LYS A 256 14.90 28.21 19.75
N GLU A 257 15.15 27.82 18.50
CA GLU A 257 16.20 26.88 18.11
C GLU A 257 17.59 27.54 18.20
N GLU A 258 17.73 28.80 17.80
CA GLU A 258 18.94 29.61 18.05
C GLU A 258 19.25 29.72 19.56
N MET A 259 18.24 30.06 20.37
CA MET A 259 18.38 30.14 21.83
C MET A 259 18.77 28.78 22.45
N LEU A 260 18.24 27.67 21.92
CA LEU A 260 18.62 26.32 22.35
C LEU A 260 20.06 25.96 21.92
N ALA A 261 20.49 26.33 20.71
CA ALA A 261 21.85 26.09 20.24
C ALA A 261 22.90 26.82 21.08
N LEU A 262 22.65 28.09 21.42
CA LEU A 262 23.49 28.88 22.33
C LEU A 262 23.58 28.23 23.72
N ALA A 263 22.44 27.84 24.30
CA ALA A 263 22.38 27.17 25.60
C ALA A 263 23.07 25.78 25.59
N GLN A 264 22.99 25.03 24.49
CA GLN A 264 23.67 23.76 24.35
C GLN A 264 25.19 23.93 24.31
N ASN A 265 25.71 24.86 23.51
CA ASN A 265 27.16 25.12 23.42
C ASN A 265 27.77 25.49 24.79
N GLU A 266 27.17 26.42 25.53
CA GLU A 266 27.61 26.74 26.90
C GLU A 266 27.58 25.54 27.86
N SER A 267 26.68 24.59 27.66
CA SER A 267 26.59 23.38 28.49
C SER A 267 27.62 22.31 28.11
N VAL A 268 28.00 22.26 26.83
CA VAL A 268 28.94 21.26 26.28
C VAL A 268 30.37 21.58 26.70
N ASP A 269 30.79 22.84 26.62
CA ASP A 269 32.18 23.19 26.99
C ASP A 269 32.41 23.13 28.51
N ARG A 270 31.37 23.39 29.32
CA ARG A 270 31.41 23.12 30.78
C ARG A 270 31.54 21.62 31.09
N ARG A 271 30.87 20.74 30.34
CA ARG A 271 31.00 19.27 30.49
C ARG A 271 32.40 18.80 30.12
N LYS A 272 32.91 19.14 28.94
CA LYS A 272 34.26 18.77 28.48
C LYS A 272 35.34 19.18 29.48
N MET A 273 35.26 20.38 30.05
CA MET A 273 36.19 20.85 31.08
C MET A 273 36.12 20.02 32.37
N SER A 274 34.92 19.63 32.81
CA SER A 274 34.75 18.76 33.98
C SER A 274 35.21 17.31 33.72
N GLU A 275 34.98 16.79 32.51
CA GLU A 275 35.38 15.44 32.10
C GLU A 275 36.91 15.34 32.05
N LEU A 276 37.59 16.29 31.37
CA LEU A 276 39.05 16.36 31.33
C LEU A 276 39.67 16.52 32.73
N GLN A 277 39.03 17.25 33.65
CA GLN A 277 39.50 17.34 35.04
C GLN A 277 39.35 16.01 35.80
N GLN A 278 38.26 15.26 35.59
CA GLN A 278 38.08 13.94 36.19
C GLN A 278 39.05 12.90 35.61
N GLU A 279 39.28 12.88 34.29
CA GLU A 279 40.27 12.01 33.66
C GLU A 279 41.70 12.27 34.17
N LEU A 280 42.06 13.55 34.34
CA LEU A 280 43.41 13.94 34.79
C LEU A 280 43.66 13.51 36.24
N GLU A 281 42.68 13.60 37.14
CA GLU A 281 42.80 13.01 38.50
C GLU A 281 42.72 11.47 38.50
N ALA A 282 41.90 10.86 37.64
CA ALA A 282 41.84 9.40 37.50
C ALA A 282 43.15 8.81 36.93
N LEU A 283 43.90 9.57 36.12
CA LEU A 283 45.25 9.23 35.70
C LEU A 283 46.27 9.45 36.82
N LYS A 284 46.14 10.50 37.64
CA LYS A 284 46.99 10.72 38.82
C LYS A 284 46.82 9.64 39.90
N THR A 285 45.61 9.12 40.12
CA THR A 285 45.39 7.99 41.05
C THR A 285 46.01 6.70 40.51
N LYS A 286 45.71 6.33 39.25
CA LYS A 286 46.34 5.19 38.57
C LYS A 286 47.87 5.27 38.57
N LEU A 287 48.46 6.45 38.36
CA LEU A 287 49.91 6.64 38.42
C LEU A 287 50.48 6.42 39.84
N LYS A 288 49.74 6.78 40.89
CA LYS A 288 50.13 6.49 42.30
C LYS A 288 50.02 5.01 42.62
N GLU A 289 48.99 4.33 42.11
CA GLU A 289 48.80 2.88 42.24
C GLU A 289 49.91 2.11 41.51
N VAL A 290 50.17 2.42 40.23
CA VAL A 290 51.29 1.83 39.47
C VAL A 290 52.65 2.07 40.15
N ASN A 291 52.89 3.24 40.76
CA ASN A 291 54.12 3.48 41.53
C ASN A 291 54.20 2.69 42.85
N LYS A 292 53.06 2.36 43.46
CA LYS A 292 52.99 1.51 44.66
C LYS A 292 53.20 0.03 44.28
N ASP A 293 52.56 -0.41 43.20
CA ASP A 293 52.70 -1.76 42.66
C ASP A 293 54.11 -2.01 42.13
N PHE A 294 54.74 -1.02 41.49
CA PHE A 294 56.14 -1.10 41.06
C PHE A 294 57.08 -1.35 42.26
N ARG A 295 56.97 -0.56 43.34
CA ARG A 295 57.74 -0.79 44.58
C ARG A 295 57.45 -2.15 45.20
N SER A 296 56.18 -2.59 45.18
CA SER A 296 55.80 -3.93 45.64
C SER A 296 56.45 -5.01 44.77
N LYS A 297 56.56 -4.81 43.46
CA LYS A 297 57.18 -5.74 42.51
C LYS A 297 58.71 -5.71 42.55
N GLU A 298 59.35 -4.59 42.89
CA GLU A 298 60.77 -4.53 43.22
C GLU A 298 61.06 -5.33 44.50
N GLN A 299 60.27 -5.13 45.55
CA GLN A 299 60.42 -5.86 46.82
C GLN A 299 60.09 -7.35 46.67
N GLU A 300 59.11 -7.70 45.85
CA GLU A 300 58.81 -9.09 45.45
C GLU A 300 59.96 -9.70 44.64
N ASN A 301 60.53 -8.99 43.67
CA ASN A 301 61.72 -9.44 42.92
C ASN A 301 62.94 -9.65 43.84
N HIS A 302 63.17 -8.76 44.81
CA HIS A 302 64.24 -8.94 45.79
C HIS A 302 64.02 -10.20 46.65
N ASN A 303 62.81 -10.40 47.15
CA ASN A 303 62.42 -11.62 47.88
C ASN A 303 62.54 -12.88 47.01
N LEU A 304 62.15 -12.81 45.74
CA LEU A 304 62.29 -13.89 44.76
C LEU A 304 63.76 -14.16 44.40
N HIS A 305 64.65 -13.16 44.40
CA HIS A 305 66.08 -13.37 44.18
C HIS A 305 66.71 -14.10 45.37
N VAL A 306 66.45 -13.66 46.60
CA VAL A 306 66.88 -14.36 47.83
C VAL A 306 66.34 -15.79 47.86
N LYS A 307 65.08 -15.98 47.46
CA LYS A 307 64.45 -17.30 47.38
C LYS A 307 65.00 -18.15 46.23
N ASN A 308 65.38 -17.57 45.10
CA ASN A 308 66.04 -18.28 43.99
C ASN A 308 67.47 -18.72 44.37
N GLU A 309 68.19 -17.96 45.19
CA GLU A 309 69.46 -18.45 45.76
C GLU A 309 69.26 -19.62 46.72
N GLN A 310 68.24 -19.57 47.59
CA GLN A 310 67.88 -20.69 48.45
C GLN A 310 67.46 -21.91 47.63
N LEU A 311 66.59 -21.72 46.64
CA LEU A 311 66.16 -22.76 45.70
C LEU A 311 67.32 -23.27 44.83
N GLY A 312 68.36 -22.48 44.56
CA GLY A 312 69.58 -22.95 43.89
C GLY A 312 70.38 -23.92 44.76
N ARG A 313 70.48 -23.64 46.07
CA ARG A 313 71.11 -24.52 47.07
C ARG A 313 70.28 -25.79 47.29
N GLU A 314 68.96 -25.65 47.40
CA GLU A 314 68.03 -26.79 47.48
C GLU A 314 68.00 -27.61 46.19
N LYS A 315 68.09 -26.98 45.01
CA LYS A 315 68.17 -27.67 43.72
C LYS A 315 69.44 -28.50 43.64
N HIS A 316 70.61 -27.99 44.02
CA HIS A 316 71.82 -28.82 44.07
C HIS A 316 71.67 -30.02 45.03
N LEU A 317 70.96 -29.85 46.14
CA LEU A 317 70.64 -30.95 47.06
C LEU A 317 69.64 -31.95 46.44
N GLN A 318 68.67 -31.45 45.65
CA GLN A 318 67.67 -32.26 44.95
C GLN A 318 68.23 -32.95 43.70
N ASP A 319 69.14 -32.36 42.91
CA ASP A 319 69.74 -32.97 41.72
C ASP A 319 70.57 -34.22 42.12
N ASN A 320 71.25 -34.16 43.27
CA ASN A 320 71.86 -35.33 43.92
C ASN A 320 70.81 -36.41 44.27
N LYS A 321 69.64 -36.00 44.77
CA LYS A 321 68.52 -36.89 45.12
C LYS A 321 67.77 -37.45 43.89
N VAL A 322 67.69 -36.68 42.81
CA VAL A 322 67.08 -37.06 41.53
C VAL A 322 67.97 -38.06 40.81
N SER A 323 69.29 -37.91 40.89
CA SER A 323 70.23 -38.94 40.42
C SER A 323 70.01 -40.28 41.15
N GLU A 324 69.79 -40.24 42.47
CA GLU A 324 69.47 -41.40 43.30
C GLU A 324 68.08 -42.01 42.99
N LEU A 325 67.08 -41.18 42.64
CA LEU A 325 65.72 -41.61 42.30
C LEU A 325 65.55 -42.06 40.83
N GLN A 326 66.28 -41.50 39.87
CA GLN A 326 66.25 -41.96 38.47
C GLN A 326 66.72 -43.42 38.32
N SER A 327 67.64 -43.85 39.19
CA SER A 327 68.04 -45.26 39.36
C SER A 327 66.87 -46.17 39.78
N GLN A 328 65.87 -45.62 40.50
CA GLN A 328 64.68 -46.32 40.96
C GLN A 328 63.55 -46.25 39.93
N CYS A 329 63.31 -45.08 39.31
CA CYS A 329 62.29 -44.92 38.26
C CYS A 329 62.50 -45.86 37.07
N LYS A 330 63.76 -46.10 36.66
CA LYS A 330 64.09 -47.09 35.60
C LYS A 330 63.62 -48.52 35.90
N LYS A 331 63.39 -48.87 37.17
CA LYS A 331 62.86 -50.20 37.58
C LYS A 331 61.33 -50.24 37.57
N LEU A 332 60.67 -49.12 37.84
CA LEU A 332 59.20 -49.01 37.89
C LEU A 332 58.58 -48.75 36.51
N GLN A 333 59.31 -48.10 35.59
CA GLN A 333 58.85 -47.81 34.22
C GLN A 333 58.37 -49.07 33.46
N MET A 334 58.93 -50.24 33.76
CA MET A 334 58.53 -51.51 33.14
C MET A 334 57.16 -52.03 33.57
N GLN A 335 56.60 -51.56 34.70
CA GLN A 335 55.39 -52.14 35.31
C GLN A 335 54.08 -51.40 34.97
N VAL A 336 54.15 -50.28 34.25
CA VAL A 336 53.01 -49.35 34.07
C VAL A 336 52.40 -49.40 32.66
N ASN A 337 53.02 -50.13 31.72
CA ASN A 337 52.68 -50.06 30.30
C ASN A 337 51.48 -50.92 29.85
N GLU A 338 50.77 -51.57 30.79
CA GLU A 338 49.78 -52.62 30.47
C GLU A 338 48.30 -52.17 30.43
N GLN A 339 47.93 -50.96 30.87
CA GLN A 339 46.51 -50.61 31.11
C GLN A 339 46.04 -49.25 30.54
N LYS A 340 45.47 -49.25 29.32
CA LYS A 340 44.60 -48.18 28.77
C LYS A 340 43.61 -48.69 27.71
N SER A 341 42.36 -49.00 28.07
CA SER A 341 41.24 -49.12 27.11
C SER A 341 39.84 -49.15 27.75
N SER A 342 38.99 -48.15 27.45
CA SER A 342 37.51 -48.19 27.48
C SER A 342 36.97 -46.98 26.67
N GLY A 343 35.82 -46.98 26.01
CA GLY A 343 34.86 -48.06 25.75
C GLY A 343 33.51 -47.50 25.25
N ASP A 344 33.03 -46.47 25.94
CA ASP A 344 31.59 -46.19 26.07
C ASP A 344 31.00 -45.27 24.99
N VAL A 345 31.83 -44.44 24.34
CA VAL A 345 31.39 -43.38 23.41
C VAL A 345 30.62 -43.91 22.18
N LYS A 346 30.88 -45.15 21.74
CA LYS A 346 30.27 -45.71 20.52
C LYS A 346 28.78 -46.04 20.66
N GLN A 347 28.29 -46.32 21.87
CA GLN A 347 26.95 -46.88 22.04
C GLN A 347 25.83 -45.81 21.97
N MET A 348 26.13 -44.58 22.38
CA MET A 348 25.19 -43.46 22.38
C MET A 348 24.82 -42.99 20.96
N TYR A 349 25.77 -43.03 20.02
CA TYR A 349 25.58 -42.50 18.66
C TYR A 349 24.54 -43.31 17.87
N GLN A 350 24.49 -44.64 18.07
CA GLN A 350 23.56 -45.52 17.36
C GLN A 350 22.10 -45.25 17.73
N GLN A 351 21.81 -45.00 19.01
CA GLN A 351 20.45 -44.79 19.51
C GLN A 351 19.78 -43.51 18.97
N LEU A 352 20.57 -42.50 18.59
CA LEU A 352 20.05 -41.29 17.96
C LEU A 352 19.69 -41.53 16.48
N GLN A 353 20.50 -42.32 15.77
CA GLN A 353 20.30 -42.61 14.35
C GLN A 353 19.01 -43.40 14.08
N ASP A 354 18.65 -44.33 14.97
CA ASP A 354 17.46 -45.15 14.78
C ASP A 354 16.16 -44.38 15.09
N LYS A 355 16.18 -43.39 16.00
CA LYS A 355 15.03 -42.52 16.27
C LYS A 355 14.66 -41.61 15.10
N MET A 356 15.63 -41.16 14.30
CA MET A 356 15.36 -40.30 13.13
C MET A 356 14.52 -41.04 12.08
N LYS A 357 14.88 -42.30 11.78
CA LYS A 357 14.18 -43.13 10.77
C LYS A 357 12.70 -43.33 11.09
N THR A 358 12.35 -43.51 12.37
CA THR A 358 10.95 -43.68 12.79
C THR A 358 10.10 -42.45 12.45
N LEU A 359 10.62 -41.25 12.72
CA LEU A 359 9.92 -39.99 12.45
C LEU A 359 9.78 -39.69 10.95
N GLU A 360 10.73 -40.16 10.13
CA GLU A 360 10.64 -40.06 8.67
C GLU A 360 9.50 -40.93 8.13
N MET A 361 9.35 -42.17 8.62
CA MET A 361 8.25 -43.07 8.24
C MET A 361 6.86 -42.51 8.65
N GLU A 362 6.74 -41.93 9.84
CA GLU A 362 5.49 -41.30 10.30
C GLU A 362 5.09 -40.10 9.43
N ARG A 363 6.07 -39.28 9.02
CA ARG A 363 5.86 -38.15 8.09
C ARG A 363 5.36 -38.62 6.72
N GLU A 364 5.91 -39.70 6.18
CA GLU A 364 5.47 -40.26 4.89
C GLU A 364 4.05 -40.85 4.96
N ALA A 365 3.70 -41.53 6.06
CA ALA A 365 2.35 -42.03 6.30
C ALA A 365 1.30 -40.91 6.38
N MET A 366 1.62 -39.81 7.09
CA MET A 366 0.74 -38.63 7.14
C MET A 366 0.59 -37.93 5.78
N SER A 367 1.65 -37.93 4.97
CA SER A 367 1.60 -37.37 3.60
C SER A 367 0.68 -38.18 2.68
N SER A 368 0.73 -39.52 2.73
CA SER A 368 -0.13 -40.36 1.89
C SER A 368 -1.61 -40.21 2.25
N ALA A 369 -1.96 -40.22 3.54
CA ALA A 369 -3.32 -40.01 4.02
C ALA A 369 -3.92 -38.66 3.56
N LEU A 370 -3.12 -37.60 3.53
CA LEU A 370 -3.55 -36.29 3.03
C LEU A 370 -3.89 -36.32 1.52
N THR A 371 -3.16 -37.11 0.72
CA THR A 371 -3.49 -37.27 -0.71
C THR A 371 -4.77 -38.09 -0.94
N GLU A 372 -5.06 -39.07 -0.08
CA GLU A 372 -6.31 -39.83 -0.15
C GLU A 372 -7.52 -38.94 0.21
N HIS A 373 -7.39 -38.10 1.24
CA HIS A 373 -8.44 -37.16 1.62
C HIS A 373 -8.74 -36.14 0.51
N LYS A 374 -7.72 -35.63 -0.21
CA LYS A 374 -7.92 -34.75 -1.38
C LYS A 374 -8.74 -35.43 -2.47
N LYS A 375 -8.39 -36.67 -2.84
CA LYS A 375 -9.16 -37.47 -3.82
C LYS A 375 -10.62 -37.68 -3.40
N LYS A 376 -10.90 -37.86 -2.10
CA LYS A 376 -12.28 -37.97 -1.59
C LYS A 376 -13.06 -36.67 -1.74
N CYS A 377 -12.44 -35.51 -1.46
CA CYS A 377 -13.06 -34.21 -1.72
C CYS A 377 -13.34 -33.98 -3.21
N GLU A 378 -12.40 -34.33 -4.10
CA GLU A 378 -12.56 -34.23 -5.56
C GLU A 378 -13.71 -35.12 -6.10
N ILE A 379 -13.96 -36.28 -5.49
CA ILE A 379 -15.08 -37.16 -5.85
C ILE A 379 -16.41 -36.54 -5.40
N LEU A 380 -16.52 -36.12 -4.14
CA LEU A 380 -17.75 -35.50 -3.61
C LEU A 380 -18.11 -34.21 -4.37
N GLN A 381 -17.12 -33.41 -4.78
CA GLN A 381 -17.37 -32.20 -5.56
C GLN A 381 -17.82 -32.50 -7.00
N ARG A 382 -17.43 -33.64 -7.58
CA ARG A 382 -17.97 -34.12 -8.87
C ARG A 382 -19.42 -34.54 -8.74
N GLN A 383 -19.74 -35.36 -7.74
CA GLN A 383 -21.12 -35.81 -7.46
C GLN A 383 -22.07 -34.62 -7.21
N PHE A 384 -21.64 -33.62 -6.45
CA PHE A 384 -22.42 -32.39 -6.23
C PHE A 384 -22.67 -31.62 -7.54
N ASN A 385 -21.70 -31.56 -8.45
CA ASN A 385 -21.89 -30.93 -9.75
C ASN A 385 -22.85 -31.73 -10.63
N GLU A 386 -22.73 -33.06 -10.64
CA GLU A 386 -23.60 -33.99 -11.37
C GLU A 386 -25.07 -33.84 -10.90
N GLU A 387 -25.33 -33.86 -9.59
CA GLU A 387 -26.67 -33.59 -9.00
C GLU A 387 -27.21 -32.20 -9.38
N MET A 388 -26.34 -31.17 -9.43
CA MET A 388 -26.73 -29.81 -9.82
C MET A 388 -27.07 -29.66 -11.32
N GLU A 389 -26.57 -30.54 -12.18
CA GLU A 389 -26.96 -30.59 -13.60
C GLU A 389 -28.27 -31.37 -13.80
N GLU A 390 -28.49 -32.46 -13.07
CA GLU A 390 -29.81 -33.14 -13.05
C GLU A 390 -30.93 -32.19 -12.59
N VAL A 391 -30.69 -31.43 -11.51
CA VAL A 391 -31.63 -30.41 -11.02
C VAL A 391 -31.85 -29.28 -12.03
N ARG A 392 -30.88 -28.98 -12.91
CA ARG A 392 -31.06 -28.02 -14.02
C ARG A 392 -31.96 -28.61 -15.10
N SER A 393 -31.66 -29.83 -15.57
CA SER A 393 -32.46 -30.54 -16.59
C SER A 393 -33.92 -30.70 -16.16
N LEU A 394 -34.18 -31.11 -14.91
CA LEU A 394 -35.53 -31.28 -14.37
C LEU A 394 -36.31 -29.95 -14.26
N ARG A 395 -35.63 -28.80 -14.12
CA ARG A 395 -36.27 -27.47 -14.14
C ARG A 395 -36.65 -27.06 -15.56
N GLU A 396 -35.82 -27.38 -16.55
CA GLU A 396 -36.09 -27.12 -17.96
C GLU A 396 -37.25 -27.98 -18.48
N GLU A 397 -37.29 -29.26 -18.13
CA GLU A 397 -38.45 -30.14 -18.38
C GLU A 397 -39.73 -29.60 -17.70
N ASN A 398 -39.65 -29.17 -16.44
CA ASN A 398 -40.81 -28.60 -15.75
C ASN A 398 -41.30 -27.28 -16.38
N LEU A 399 -40.42 -26.52 -17.05
CA LEU A 399 -40.79 -25.33 -17.80
C LEU A 399 -41.48 -25.70 -19.13
N GLN A 400 -40.99 -26.70 -19.86
CA GLN A 400 -41.60 -27.21 -21.08
C GLN A 400 -43.02 -27.76 -20.82
N LEU A 401 -43.17 -28.63 -19.81
CA LEU A 401 -44.47 -29.17 -19.39
C LEU A 401 -45.47 -28.06 -18.98
N ARG A 402 -45.01 -26.94 -18.42
CA ARG A 402 -45.87 -25.78 -18.12
C ARG A 402 -46.34 -25.06 -19.39
N GLN A 403 -45.50 -24.99 -20.43
CA GLN A 403 -45.87 -24.40 -21.72
C GLN A 403 -46.90 -25.29 -22.44
N GLU A 404 -46.72 -26.61 -22.44
CA GLU A 404 -47.71 -27.57 -22.96
C GLU A 404 -49.06 -27.48 -22.23
N VAL A 405 -49.05 -27.32 -20.90
CA VAL A 405 -50.28 -27.10 -20.12
C VAL A 405 -50.94 -25.76 -20.46
N THR A 406 -50.21 -24.73 -20.88
CA THR A 406 -50.81 -23.47 -21.34
C THR A 406 -51.40 -23.54 -22.75
N THR A 407 -50.75 -24.21 -23.70
CA THR A 407 -51.29 -24.39 -25.07
C THR A 407 -52.53 -25.29 -25.05
N ALA A 408 -52.49 -26.42 -24.35
CA ALA A 408 -53.65 -27.31 -24.20
C ALA A 408 -54.88 -26.63 -23.56
N ARG A 409 -54.67 -25.62 -22.71
CA ARG A 409 -55.74 -24.77 -22.15
C ARG A 409 -56.33 -23.81 -23.18
N GLN A 410 -55.52 -23.28 -24.09
CA GLN A 410 -55.98 -22.40 -25.19
C GLN A 410 -56.81 -23.20 -26.22
N ASP A 411 -56.38 -24.41 -26.58
CA ASP A 411 -57.14 -25.30 -27.46
C ASP A 411 -58.51 -25.68 -26.85
N LEU A 412 -58.54 -26.04 -25.56
CA LEU A 412 -59.78 -26.28 -24.82
C LEU A 412 -60.71 -25.07 -24.78
N GLN A 413 -60.17 -23.85 -24.79
CA GLN A 413 -60.95 -22.62 -24.84
C GLN A 413 -61.58 -22.43 -26.23
N SER A 414 -60.81 -22.59 -27.32
CA SER A 414 -61.33 -22.48 -28.69
C SER A 414 -62.48 -23.47 -28.97
N LYS A 415 -62.36 -24.72 -28.48
CA LYS A 415 -63.38 -25.76 -28.63
C LYS A 415 -64.67 -25.49 -27.84
N ARG A 416 -64.60 -24.74 -26.73
CA ARG A 416 -65.79 -24.25 -26.01
C ARG A 416 -66.53 -23.18 -26.79
N GLU A 417 -65.80 -22.27 -27.43
CA GLU A 417 -66.38 -21.20 -28.24
C GLU A 417 -67.07 -21.76 -29.50
N GLU A 418 -66.47 -22.76 -30.15
CA GLU A 418 -67.09 -23.53 -31.23
C GLU A 418 -68.40 -24.21 -30.80
N ASN A 419 -68.40 -24.90 -29.64
CA ASN A 419 -69.61 -25.52 -29.09
C ASN A 419 -70.72 -24.51 -28.76
N SER A 420 -70.35 -23.29 -28.35
CA SER A 420 -71.29 -22.19 -28.09
C SER A 420 -72.02 -21.72 -29.35
N ARG A 421 -71.31 -21.62 -30.49
CA ARG A 421 -71.88 -21.23 -31.79
C ARG A 421 -72.94 -22.24 -32.28
N LEU A 422 -72.63 -23.53 -32.22
CA LEU A 422 -73.55 -24.60 -32.61
C LEU A 422 -74.85 -24.62 -31.77
N ARG A 423 -74.77 -24.24 -30.49
CA ARG A 423 -75.96 -24.12 -29.61
C ARG A 423 -76.88 -22.97 -30.00
N GLN A 424 -76.33 -21.83 -30.45
CA GLN A 424 -77.17 -20.73 -30.97
C GLN A 424 -77.88 -21.10 -32.27
N GLU A 425 -77.24 -21.92 -33.12
CA GLU A 425 -77.79 -22.33 -34.40
C GLU A 425 -79.00 -23.27 -34.24
N LEU A 426 -78.89 -24.28 -33.36
CA LEU A 426 -80.02 -25.14 -32.97
C LEU A 426 -81.21 -24.35 -32.43
N SER A 427 -80.96 -23.31 -31.61
CA SER A 427 -82.02 -22.50 -31.01
C SER A 427 -82.85 -21.70 -32.04
N ARG A 428 -82.33 -21.44 -33.25
CA ARG A 428 -83.06 -20.72 -34.31
C ARG A 428 -84.06 -21.58 -35.07
N LEU A 429 -83.88 -22.90 -35.07
CA LEU A 429 -84.76 -23.85 -35.77
C LEU A 429 -86.07 -24.12 -35.01
N GLN A 430 -86.13 -23.77 -33.72
CA GLN A 430 -87.23 -24.14 -32.83
C GLN A 430 -88.43 -23.16 -32.86
N ASP A 431 -88.26 -21.94 -33.37
CA ASP A 431 -89.26 -20.85 -33.29
C ASP A 431 -90.34 -20.85 -34.40
N GLN A 432 -90.34 -21.82 -35.33
CA GLN A 432 -91.15 -21.72 -36.57
C GLN A 432 -92.59 -22.29 -36.54
N VAL A 433 -93.16 -22.74 -35.41
CA VAL A 433 -94.44 -23.51 -35.42
C VAL A 433 -95.42 -23.18 -34.26
N SER A 434 -96.65 -22.67 -34.54
CA SER A 434 -97.98 -23.09 -33.95
C SER A 434 -99.16 -22.05 -34.01
N LYS A 435 -100.43 -22.57 -34.00
CA LYS A 435 -101.79 -21.97 -33.66
C LYS A 435 -102.69 -21.44 -34.82
N PRO A 436 -104.03 -21.18 -34.64
CA PRO A 436 -105.21 -21.92 -34.05
C PRO A 436 -106.47 -21.90 -35.02
N PRO A 437 -107.76 -21.50 -34.74
CA PRO A 437 -108.79 -21.76 -33.67
C PRO A 437 -110.29 -22.09 -34.10
N SER A 438 -111.10 -22.72 -33.21
CA SER A 438 -112.56 -22.46 -32.89
C SER A 438 -113.79 -22.88 -33.78
N SER A 439 -115.04 -22.63 -33.29
CA SER A 439 -116.38 -23.18 -33.72
C SER A 439 -117.65 -22.34 -33.25
N GLY A 440 -118.91 -22.68 -33.63
CA GLY A 440 -120.23 -22.03 -33.25
C GLY A 440 -121.50 -22.69 -33.90
N ASN A 441 -122.79 -22.24 -33.84
CA ASN A 441 -123.52 -21.19 -33.06
C ASN A 441 -125.11 -21.17 -33.28
N LYS A 442 -125.95 -21.08 -32.22
CA LYS A 442 -127.43 -20.69 -32.14
C LYS A 442 -128.49 -21.52 -32.95
N ALA A 443 -129.83 -21.29 -33.00
CA ALA A 443 -130.90 -20.33 -32.50
C ALA A 443 -132.31 -21.06 -32.51
N GLU A 444 -133.58 -20.61 -32.28
CA GLU A 444 -134.41 -19.50 -31.70
C GLU A 444 -135.90 -20.06 -31.59
N THR A 445 -137.15 -19.51 -31.37
CA THR A 445 -138.04 -18.27 -31.26
C THR A 445 -139.36 -18.72 -30.50
N LEU A 446 -140.64 -18.21 -30.37
CA LEU A 446 -141.60 -17.04 -30.49
C LEU A 446 -143.02 -17.54 -29.94
N SER A 447 -144.20 -16.89 -29.71
CA SER A 447 -144.84 -15.53 -29.50
C SER A 447 -146.34 -15.69 -28.99
N GLY A 448 -147.18 -14.65 -28.72
CA GLY A 448 -148.66 -14.80 -28.50
C GLY A 448 -149.50 -13.63 -27.89
N ASP A 449 -150.76 -13.41 -28.33
CA ASP A 449 -151.50 -12.11 -28.26
C ASP A 449 -152.95 -12.14 -27.68
N SER A 450 -153.20 -11.58 -26.48
CA SER A 450 -154.50 -10.91 -26.10
C SER A 450 -154.33 -10.05 -24.83
N LEU A 451 -153.53 -10.59 -23.91
CA LEU A 451 -152.64 -9.85 -23.02
C LEU A 451 -151.99 -8.63 -23.73
N ILE A 452 -151.82 -8.66 -25.08
CA ILE A 452 -151.19 -7.63 -25.92
C ILE A 452 -151.52 -6.18 -25.58
N GLN A 453 -152.72 -5.78 -25.13
CA GLN A 453 -152.99 -4.33 -25.04
C GLN A 453 -152.47 -3.70 -23.73
N GLN A 454 -152.62 -4.37 -22.60
CA GLN A 454 -151.87 -4.01 -21.38
C GLN A 454 -150.38 -4.31 -21.60
N GLN A 455 -150.07 -5.46 -22.20
CA GLN A 455 -148.72 -5.74 -22.70
C GLN A 455 -148.23 -4.72 -23.72
N TYR A 456 -149.03 -3.90 -24.41
CA TYR A 456 -148.50 -3.02 -25.45
C TYR A 456 -147.85 -1.82 -24.76
N GLU A 457 -148.49 -1.32 -23.70
CA GLU A 457 -147.92 -0.27 -22.87
C GLU A 457 -146.85 -0.82 -21.92
N GLU A 458 -147.00 -2.05 -21.38
CA GLU A 458 -145.91 -2.72 -20.65
C GLU A 458 -144.73 -3.10 -21.57
N ILE A 459 -144.95 -3.54 -22.82
CA ILE A 459 -143.90 -3.78 -23.82
C ILE A 459 -143.32 -2.45 -24.28
N ARG A 460 -144.09 -1.36 -24.35
CA ARG A 460 -143.55 -0.02 -24.62
C ARG A 460 -142.66 0.45 -23.47
N GLN A 461 -143.08 0.22 -22.22
CA GLN A 461 -142.30 0.53 -21.03
C GLN A 461 -141.06 -0.37 -20.94
N LEU A 462 -141.20 -1.68 -21.10
CA LEU A 462 -140.11 -2.65 -21.18
C LEU A 462 -139.20 -2.41 -22.38
N ARG A 463 -139.66 -1.85 -23.50
CA ARG A 463 -138.80 -1.40 -24.62
C ARG A 463 -138.05 -0.12 -24.26
N GLN A 464 -138.67 0.82 -23.54
CA GLN A 464 -137.99 2.00 -23.02
C GLN A 464 -136.96 1.64 -21.94
N ASP A 465 -137.28 0.71 -21.04
CA ASP A 465 -136.39 0.24 -19.98
C ASP A 465 -135.31 -0.70 -20.53
N LEU A 466 -135.62 -1.56 -21.50
CA LEU A 466 -134.62 -2.27 -22.29
C LEU A 466 -133.70 -1.28 -23.01
N HIS A 467 -134.22 -0.18 -23.57
CA HIS A 467 -133.39 0.83 -24.21
C HIS A 467 -132.54 1.63 -23.20
N ARG A 468 -133.08 1.97 -22.01
CA ARG A 468 -132.33 2.55 -20.89
C ARG A 468 -131.21 1.62 -20.43
N VAL A 469 -131.51 0.33 -20.23
CA VAL A 469 -130.52 -0.71 -19.88
C VAL A 469 -129.50 -0.89 -21.00
N GLN A 470 -129.90 -0.95 -22.27
CA GLN A 470 -128.98 -0.99 -23.42
C GLN A 470 -128.06 0.24 -23.45
N ASN A 471 -128.57 1.43 -23.15
CA ASN A 471 -127.75 2.65 -23.11
C ASN A 471 -126.79 2.66 -21.91
N VAL A 472 -127.22 2.18 -20.72
CA VAL A 472 -126.35 2.02 -19.54
C VAL A 472 -125.30 0.95 -19.77
N CYS A 473 -125.67 -0.22 -20.32
CA CYS A 473 -124.73 -1.27 -20.73
C CYS A 473 -123.76 -0.76 -21.81
N SER A 474 -124.23 0.02 -22.78
CA SER A 474 -123.37 0.66 -23.79
C SER A 474 -122.41 1.69 -23.19
N SER A 475 -122.80 2.37 -22.11
CA SER A 475 -121.94 3.29 -21.36
C SER A 475 -120.90 2.51 -20.56
N ALA A 476 -121.31 1.49 -19.80
CA ALA A 476 -120.42 0.60 -19.07
C ALA A 476 -119.45 -0.16 -19.99
N GLU A 477 -119.88 -0.55 -21.21
CA GLU A 477 -118.99 -1.11 -22.22
C GLU A 477 -117.95 -0.10 -22.73
N LYS A 478 -118.33 1.17 -22.92
CA LYS A 478 -117.38 2.23 -23.31
C LYS A 478 -116.38 2.51 -22.19
N GLU A 479 -116.83 2.54 -20.95
CA GLU A 479 -115.99 2.74 -19.78
C GLU A 479 -115.06 1.54 -19.52
N LEU A 480 -115.55 0.31 -19.68
CA LEU A 480 -114.72 -0.90 -19.65
C LEU A 480 -113.73 -0.97 -20.82
N ARG A 481 -114.04 -0.40 -21.99
CA ARG A 481 -113.07 -0.25 -23.09
C ARG A 481 -112.00 0.78 -22.72
N TYR A 482 -112.39 1.96 -22.27
CA TYR A 482 -111.47 3.02 -21.82
C TYR A 482 -110.52 2.54 -20.72
N GLU A 483 -111.02 1.86 -19.68
CA GLU A 483 -110.15 1.30 -18.62
C GLU A 483 -109.29 0.13 -19.13
N ARG A 484 -109.72 -0.65 -20.14
CA ARG A 484 -108.86 -1.66 -20.79
C ARG A 484 -107.73 -1.00 -21.57
N ASP A 485 -108.02 0.04 -22.36
CA ASP A 485 -107.04 0.75 -23.17
C ASP A 485 -106.01 1.48 -22.29
N LYS A 486 -106.48 2.16 -21.23
CA LYS A 486 -105.65 2.72 -20.16
C LYS A 486 -104.79 1.67 -19.45
N ASN A 487 -105.32 0.47 -19.20
CA ASN A 487 -104.53 -0.66 -18.67
C ASN A 487 -103.48 -1.18 -19.67
N LEU A 488 -103.75 -1.11 -20.99
CA LEU A 488 -102.74 -1.42 -22.02
C LEU A 488 -101.64 -0.35 -22.06
N ASP A 489 -101.97 0.92 -21.90
CA ASP A 489 -100.97 2.00 -21.86
C ASP A 489 -100.10 1.97 -20.60
N ILE A 490 -100.68 1.69 -19.43
CA ILE A 490 -99.91 1.43 -18.20
C ILE A 490 -98.96 0.23 -18.40
N LYS A 491 -99.38 -0.82 -19.09
CA LYS A 491 -98.51 -1.97 -19.43
C LYS A 491 -97.39 -1.58 -20.41
N LYS A 492 -97.65 -0.74 -21.42
CA LYS A 492 -96.60 -0.20 -22.31
C LYS A 492 -95.56 0.60 -21.50
N GLN A 493 -96.02 1.49 -20.62
CA GLN A 493 -95.15 2.29 -19.73
C GLN A 493 -94.32 1.39 -18.79
N HIS A 494 -94.93 0.38 -18.18
CA HIS A 494 -94.21 -0.57 -17.33
C HIS A 494 -93.12 -1.33 -18.09
N ILE A 495 -93.38 -1.77 -19.33
CA ILE A 495 -92.38 -2.44 -20.18
C ILE A 495 -91.23 -1.49 -20.57
N LEU A 496 -91.52 -0.20 -20.80
CA LEU A 496 -90.48 0.81 -21.06
C LEU A 496 -89.61 1.05 -19.81
N LEU A 497 -90.24 1.27 -18.65
CA LEU A 497 -89.53 1.41 -17.37
C LEU A 497 -88.72 0.16 -17.02
N GLN A 498 -89.20 -1.04 -17.36
CA GLN A 498 -88.45 -2.28 -17.18
C GLN A 498 -87.19 -2.33 -18.07
N LYS A 499 -87.29 -1.88 -19.33
CA LYS A 499 -86.13 -1.76 -20.24
C LYS A 499 -85.13 -0.70 -19.78
N GLU A 500 -85.60 0.42 -19.24
CA GLU A 500 -84.71 1.45 -18.68
C GLU A 500 -84.01 0.96 -17.41
N ASN A 501 -84.71 0.25 -16.53
CA ASN A 501 -84.09 -0.39 -15.35
C ASN A 501 -83.03 -1.43 -15.73
N THR A 502 -83.24 -2.27 -16.76
CA THR A 502 -82.21 -3.22 -17.20
C THR A 502 -81.02 -2.52 -17.86
N LYS A 503 -81.25 -1.44 -18.62
CA LYS A 503 -80.18 -0.59 -19.18
C LYS A 503 -79.34 0.07 -18.08
N LEU A 504 -79.98 0.72 -17.11
CA LEU A 504 -79.30 1.35 -15.96
C LEU A 504 -78.55 0.31 -15.09
N THR A 505 -79.10 -0.90 -14.94
CA THR A 505 -78.41 -1.99 -14.23
C THR A 505 -77.14 -2.44 -14.97
N ALA A 506 -77.19 -2.52 -16.30
CA ALA A 506 -76.02 -2.85 -17.12
C ALA A 506 -74.96 -1.74 -17.07
N GLU A 507 -75.37 -0.47 -17.16
CA GLU A 507 -74.49 0.70 -17.06
C GLU A 507 -73.82 0.79 -15.68
N LEU A 508 -74.59 0.60 -14.59
CA LEU A 508 -74.07 0.54 -13.22
C LEU A 508 -73.04 -0.59 -13.04
N ASN A 509 -73.28 -1.77 -13.62
CA ASN A 509 -72.34 -2.88 -13.54
C ASN A 509 -71.07 -2.62 -14.39
N GLN A 510 -71.18 -1.97 -15.55
CA GLN A 510 -70.02 -1.53 -16.33
C GLN A 510 -69.20 -0.49 -15.57
N VAL A 511 -69.83 0.47 -14.89
CA VAL A 511 -69.14 1.47 -14.05
C VAL A 511 -68.45 0.81 -12.86
N LYS A 512 -69.09 -0.17 -12.18
CA LYS A 512 -68.46 -0.96 -11.12
C LYS A 512 -67.22 -1.72 -11.60
N GLN A 513 -67.29 -2.35 -12.78
CA GLN A 513 -66.15 -3.08 -13.36
C GLN A 513 -65.00 -2.13 -13.74
N LYS A 514 -65.32 -0.96 -14.32
CA LYS A 514 -64.34 0.11 -14.59
C LYS A 514 -63.69 0.60 -13.30
N LEU A 515 -64.47 0.82 -12.25
CA LEU A 515 -63.96 1.24 -10.95
C LEU A 515 -63.02 0.18 -10.34
N SER A 516 -63.41 -1.10 -10.30
CA SER A 516 -62.53 -2.16 -9.77
C SER A 516 -61.25 -2.32 -10.58
N SER A 517 -61.31 -2.15 -11.91
CA SER A 517 -60.11 -2.14 -12.76
C SER A 517 -59.21 -0.94 -12.47
N MET A 518 -59.80 0.25 -12.27
CA MET A 518 -59.06 1.47 -11.99
C MET A 518 -58.42 1.44 -10.59
N THR A 519 -59.14 0.95 -9.57
CA THR A 519 -58.58 0.69 -8.24
C THR A 519 -57.41 -0.28 -8.32
N ALA A 520 -57.51 -1.39 -9.08
CA ALA A 520 -56.42 -2.34 -9.24
C ALA A 520 -55.18 -1.69 -9.89
N THR A 521 -55.36 -0.81 -10.89
CA THR A 521 -54.23 -0.05 -11.48
C THR A 521 -53.65 0.98 -10.52
N CYS A 522 -54.45 1.64 -9.69
CA CYS A 522 -53.95 2.56 -8.66
C CYS A 522 -53.10 1.80 -7.63
N THR A 523 -53.57 0.67 -7.10
CA THR A 523 -52.80 -0.15 -6.16
C THR A 523 -51.53 -0.74 -6.78
N GLY A 524 -51.54 -0.99 -8.10
CA GLY A 524 -50.33 -1.34 -8.84
C GLY A 524 -49.31 -0.20 -8.85
N LEU A 525 -49.74 1.00 -9.24
CA LEU A 525 -48.91 2.21 -9.28
C LEU A 525 -48.39 2.63 -7.90
N GLU A 526 -49.16 2.43 -6.82
CA GLU A 526 -48.74 2.66 -5.43
C GLU A 526 -47.55 1.76 -5.06
N VAL A 527 -47.66 0.44 -5.29
CA VAL A 527 -46.56 -0.51 -5.07
C VAL A 527 -45.34 -0.19 -5.95
N ASP A 528 -45.57 0.20 -7.21
CA ASP A 528 -44.56 0.63 -8.16
C ASP A 528 -43.79 1.89 -7.69
N LEU A 529 -44.46 2.80 -6.98
CA LEU A 529 -43.85 3.99 -6.38
C LEU A 529 -43.09 3.65 -5.10
N GLU A 530 -43.62 2.77 -4.26
CA GLU A 530 -42.91 2.27 -3.07
C GLU A 530 -41.60 1.55 -3.44
N GLN A 531 -41.61 0.72 -4.49
CA GLN A 531 -40.41 0.06 -5.00
C GLN A 531 -39.37 1.07 -5.50
N ARG A 532 -39.76 2.06 -6.31
CA ARG A 532 -38.84 3.12 -6.78
C ARG A 532 -38.25 3.94 -5.61
N HIS A 533 -39.06 4.22 -4.59
CA HIS A 533 -38.64 4.92 -3.37
C HIS A 533 -37.70 4.08 -2.50
N HIS A 534 -37.82 2.74 -2.51
CA HIS A 534 -36.87 1.85 -1.86
C HIS A 534 -35.51 1.85 -2.58
N VAL A 535 -35.51 1.66 -3.91
CA VAL A 535 -34.30 1.67 -4.74
C VAL A 535 -33.56 3.02 -4.66
N MET A 536 -34.29 4.13 -4.61
CA MET A 536 -33.73 5.48 -4.41
C MET A 536 -32.91 5.55 -3.10
N LYS A 537 -33.45 5.04 -1.99
CA LYS A 537 -32.75 5.01 -0.69
C LYS A 537 -31.55 4.07 -0.68
N GLU A 538 -31.62 2.96 -1.41
CA GLU A 538 -30.46 2.07 -1.57
C GLU A 538 -29.32 2.79 -2.33
N MET A 539 -29.65 3.49 -3.43
CA MET A 539 -28.69 4.31 -4.18
C MET A 539 -28.11 5.46 -3.34
N GLU A 540 -28.93 6.15 -2.54
CA GLU A 540 -28.45 7.18 -1.57
C GLU A 540 -27.43 6.59 -0.58
N LEU A 541 -27.75 5.42 0.01
CA LEU A 541 -26.85 4.72 0.93
C LEU A 541 -25.56 4.23 0.24
N GLU A 542 -25.62 3.81 -1.02
CA GLU A 542 -24.41 3.50 -1.78
C GLU A 542 -23.58 4.75 -2.11
N LEU A 543 -24.20 5.87 -2.47
CA LEU A 543 -23.50 7.14 -2.73
C LEU A 543 -22.81 7.65 -1.46
N LEU A 544 -23.44 7.53 -0.28
CA LEU A 544 -22.82 7.83 1.00
C LEU A 544 -21.60 6.92 1.29
N LYS A 545 -21.70 5.61 1.02
CA LYS A 545 -20.57 4.68 1.13
C LYS A 545 -19.42 5.05 0.16
N ARG A 546 -19.74 5.36 -1.10
CA ARG A 546 -18.75 5.79 -2.12
C ARG A 546 -18.08 7.11 -1.76
N ASN A 547 -18.79 8.05 -1.14
CA ASN A 547 -18.24 9.31 -0.61
C ASN A 547 -17.29 9.05 0.58
N GLN A 548 -17.65 8.14 1.49
CA GLN A 548 -16.79 7.72 2.59
C GLN A 548 -15.50 7.03 2.10
N THR A 549 -15.58 6.12 1.12
CA THR A 549 -14.37 5.49 0.55
C THR A 549 -13.52 6.48 -0.25
N ALA A 550 -14.11 7.44 -0.97
CA ALA A 550 -13.37 8.50 -1.65
C ALA A 550 -12.58 9.39 -0.66
N LYS A 551 -13.18 9.76 0.48
CA LYS A 551 -12.49 10.51 1.55
C LYS A 551 -11.38 9.70 2.25
N ALA A 552 -11.56 8.39 2.38
CA ALA A 552 -10.50 7.51 2.87
C ALA A 552 -9.34 7.43 1.85
N LEU A 553 -9.65 7.31 0.56
CA LEU A 553 -8.67 7.29 -0.53
C LEU A 553 -7.86 8.59 -0.61
N SER A 554 -8.49 9.77 -0.52
CA SER A 554 -7.75 11.04 -0.53
C SER A 554 -6.81 11.15 0.67
N SER A 555 -7.26 10.79 1.88
CA SER A 555 -6.41 10.79 3.08
C SER A 555 -5.25 9.78 3.00
N TRP A 556 -5.40 8.66 2.29
CA TRP A 556 -4.30 7.74 2.03
C TRP A 556 -3.34 8.25 0.95
N GLN A 557 -3.85 8.96 -0.07
CA GLN A 557 -3.04 9.60 -1.11
C GLN A 557 -2.21 10.77 -0.54
N GLU A 558 -2.80 11.60 0.32
CA GLU A 558 -2.12 12.67 1.08
C GLU A 558 -0.96 12.10 1.94
N LYS A 559 -1.21 10.99 2.66
CA LYS A 559 -0.17 10.29 3.45
C LYS A 559 0.94 9.72 2.57
N LEU A 560 0.58 9.10 1.43
CA LEU A 560 1.55 8.55 0.50
C LEU A 560 2.45 9.65 -0.08
N GLU A 561 1.91 10.81 -0.42
CA GLU A 561 2.69 11.94 -0.93
C GLU A 561 3.56 12.58 0.17
N HIS A 562 3.07 12.64 1.42
CA HIS A 562 3.89 13.06 2.56
C HIS A 562 5.09 12.13 2.82
N GLU A 563 4.89 10.80 2.78
CA GLU A 563 5.98 9.84 2.90
C GLU A 563 6.94 9.91 1.70
N ARG A 564 6.45 10.21 0.48
CA ARG A 564 7.31 10.47 -0.70
C ARG A 564 8.19 11.70 -0.50
N CYS A 565 7.64 12.82 -0.04
CA CYS A 565 8.42 14.02 0.25
C CYS A 565 9.52 13.72 1.29
N ARG A 566 9.17 13.04 2.39
CA ARG A 566 10.14 12.61 3.41
C ARG A 566 11.19 11.62 2.90
N ALA A 567 10.85 10.74 1.95
CA ALA A 567 11.83 9.88 1.31
C ALA A 567 12.85 10.68 0.48
N VAL A 568 12.38 11.65 -0.32
CA VAL A 568 13.24 12.56 -1.11
C VAL A 568 14.12 13.45 -0.20
N GLU A 569 13.63 13.87 0.96
CA GLU A 569 14.41 14.58 1.98
C GLU A 569 15.50 13.68 2.58
N ALA A 570 15.19 12.43 2.91
CA ALA A 570 16.16 11.46 3.39
C ALA A 570 17.23 11.12 2.34
N GLU A 571 16.85 10.98 1.06
CA GLU A 571 17.78 10.76 -0.05
C GLU A 571 18.78 11.93 -0.22
N LYS A 572 18.30 13.19 -0.11
CA LYS A 572 19.19 14.37 -0.10
C LYS A 572 20.17 14.32 1.06
N MET A 573 19.70 14.02 2.28
CA MET A 573 20.56 13.93 3.46
C MET A 573 21.61 12.80 3.33
N VAL A 574 21.26 11.67 2.73
CA VAL A 574 22.21 10.60 2.41
C VAL A 574 23.26 11.06 1.41
N LEU A 575 22.88 11.75 0.33
CA LEU A 575 23.82 12.29 -0.66
C LEU A 575 24.79 13.33 -0.07
N GLU A 576 24.30 14.19 0.82
CA GLU A 576 25.15 15.14 1.58
C GLU A 576 26.14 14.41 2.50
N LEU A 577 25.68 13.39 3.24
CA LEU A 577 26.55 12.57 4.09
C LEU A 577 27.58 11.77 3.28
N GLU A 578 27.23 11.26 2.10
CA GLU A 578 28.18 10.64 1.18
C GLU A 578 29.20 11.63 0.62
N GLN A 579 28.82 12.89 0.39
CA GLN A 579 29.74 13.94 -0.05
C GLN A 579 30.71 14.31 1.08
N GLN A 580 30.22 14.46 2.30
CA GLN A 580 31.04 14.69 3.50
C GLN A 580 32.00 13.51 3.75
N LEU A 581 31.53 12.26 3.61
CA LEU A 581 32.35 11.06 3.73
C LEU A 581 33.47 11.02 2.67
N ARG A 582 33.16 11.32 1.41
CA ARG A 582 34.16 11.41 0.33
C ARG A 582 35.21 12.50 0.59
N ALA A 583 34.79 13.66 1.10
CA ALA A 583 35.71 14.72 1.49
C ALA A 583 36.62 14.30 2.65
N ALA A 584 36.07 13.64 3.68
CA ALA A 584 36.83 13.12 4.82
C ALA A 584 37.83 12.02 4.39
N GLN A 585 37.42 11.10 3.50
CA GLN A 585 38.31 10.08 2.93
C GLN A 585 39.48 10.71 2.16
N HIS A 586 39.22 11.71 1.32
CA HIS A 586 40.28 12.44 0.62
C HIS A 586 41.24 13.15 1.60
N GLN A 587 40.70 13.76 2.66
CA GLN A 587 41.50 14.40 3.70
C GLN A 587 42.39 13.41 4.48
N VAL A 588 41.90 12.19 4.73
CA VAL A 588 42.71 11.11 5.34
C VAL A 588 43.86 10.72 4.42
N VAL A 589 43.63 10.51 3.11
CA VAL A 589 44.70 10.15 2.15
C VAL A 589 45.79 11.24 2.05
N LEU A 590 45.40 12.52 2.11
CA LEU A 590 46.36 13.63 2.20
C LEU A 590 47.19 13.58 3.49
N LEU A 591 46.57 13.26 4.63
CA LEU A 591 47.28 13.14 5.91
C LEU A 591 48.16 11.87 5.96
N GLU A 592 47.77 10.78 5.31
CA GLU A 592 48.56 9.55 5.21
C GLU A 592 49.83 9.75 4.37
N THR A 593 49.72 10.43 3.22
CA THR A 593 50.87 10.79 2.37
C THR A 593 51.83 11.73 3.09
N GLN A 594 51.34 12.80 3.72
CA GLN A 594 52.16 13.70 4.56
C GLN A 594 52.85 12.96 5.73
N ASN A 595 52.18 11.98 6.35
CA ASN A 595 52.79 11.15 7.39
C ASN A 595 53.82 10.16 6.84
N ALA A 596 53.70 9.71 5.58
CA ALA A 596 54.72 8.88 4.93
C ALA A 596 55.99 9.70 4.62
N GLU A 597 55.84 10.90 4.05
CA GLU A 597 56.94 11.86 3.81
C GLU A 597 57.65 12.21 5.12
N ARG A 598 56.89 12.54 6.18
CA ARG A 598 57.46 12.84 7.50
C ARG A 598 58.27 11.68 8.07
N ARG A 599 57.81 10.43 7.94
CA ARG A 599 58.57 9.24 8.38
C ARG A 599 59.87 9.06 7.60
N GLN A 600 59.86 9.31 6.29
CA GLN A 600 61.07 9.26 5.47
C GLN A 600 62.09 10.32 5.93
N LEU A 601 61.66 11.55 6.18
CA LEU A 601 62.51 12.62 6.73
C LEU A 601 63.03 12.27 8.14
N GLU A 602 62.20 11.72 9.02
CA GLU A 602 62.62 11.25 10.36
C GLU A 602 63.68 10.13 10.26
N GLU A 603 63.55 9.20 9.31
CA GLU A 603 64.56 8.18 9.01
C GLU A 603 65.86 8.76 8.45
N GLU A 604 65.81 9.72 7.53
CA GLU A 604 67.00 10.38 7.01
C GLU A 604 67.74 11.14 8.13
N LEU A 605 67.00 11.87 8.96
CA LEU A 605 67.56 12.60 10.10
C LEU A 605 68.20 11.63 11.12
N LYS A 606 67.62 10.44 11.31
CA LYS A 606 68.25 9.34 12.08
C LYS A 606 69.56 8.86 11.42
N LYS A 607 69.56 8.56 10.12
CA LYS A 607 70.75 8.13 9.36
C LYS A 607 71.85 9.19 9.40
N LYS A 608 71.50 10.49 9.35
CA LYS A 608 72.44 11.61 9.51
C LYS A 608 73.04 11.65 10.92
N ARG A 609 72.22 11.52 11.99
CA ARG A 609 72.69 11.45 13.38
C ARG A 609 73.60 10.24 13.64
N GLU A 610 73.28 9.07 13.09
CA GLU A 610 74.13 7.88 13.18
C GLU A 610 75.49 8.09 12.50
N ASN A 611 75.53 8.79 11.38
CA ASN A 611 76.79 9.11 10.70
C ASN A 611 77.57 10.23 11.40
N GLU A 612 76.89 11.22 11.99
CA GLU A 612 77.51 12.22 12.86
C GLU A 612 78.16 11.57 14.08
N ALA A 613 77.49 10.60 14.71
CA ALA A 613 78.03 9.83 15.83
C ALA A 613 79.29 9.04 15.43
N LYS A 614 79.29 8.37 14.26
CA LYS A 614 80.47 7.68 13.71
C LYS A 614 81.64 8.65 13.50
N ILE A 615 81.39 9.84 12.94
CA ILE A 615 82.42 10.87 12.72
C ILE A 615 82.95 11.40 14.06
N ARG A 616 82.09 11.60 15.08
CA ARG A 616 82.51 12.01 16.43
C ARG A 616 83.44 10.97 17.08
N VAL A 617 83.15 9.68 16.94
CA VAL A 617 84.03 8.59 17.41
C VAL A 617 85.35 8.59 16.64
N GLN A 618 85.34 8.69 15.31
CA GLN A 618 86.56 8.79 14.50
C GLN A 618 87.44 9.98 14.90
N ILE A 619 86.85 11.14 15.20
CA ILE A 619 87.59 12.31 15.70
C ILE A 619 88.20 12.05 17.08
N GLN A 620 87.52 11.31 17.97
CA GLN A 620 88.06 10.92 19.27
C GLN A 620 89.21 9.92 19.14
N ASP A 621 89.10 8.92 18.25
CA ASP A 621 90.17 7.98 17.94
C ASP A 621 91.41 8.70 17.37
N GLU A 622 91.24 9.64 16.45
CA GLU A 622 92.33 10.46 15.92
C GLU A 622 92.95 11.39 16.98
N GLN A 623 92.16 11.91 17.93
CA GLN A 623 92.69 12.66 19.07
C GLN A 623 93.50 11.77 20.04
N LEU A 624 93.09 10.52 20.25
CA LEU A 624 93.84 9.55 21.05
C LEU A 624 95.15 9.13 20.35
N LYS A 625 95.12 8.86 19.05
CA LYS A 625 96.32 8.58 18.24
C LYS A 625 97.33 9.73 18.30
N ARG A 626 96.85 10.98 18.18
CA ARG A 626 97.71 12.17 18.31
C ARG A 626 98.40 12.23 19.66
N LYS A 627 97.65 12.08 20.77
CA LYS A 627 98.25 12.06 22.12
C LYS A 627 99.31 10.98 22.30
N ILE A 628 99.11 9.79 21.74
CA ILE A 628 100.11 8.70 21.77
C ILE A 628 101.35 9.08 20.95
N LEU A 629 101.17 9.70 19.77
CA LEU A 629 102.29 10.20 18.97
C LEU A 629 103.04 11.36 19.66
N ASP A 630 102.32 12.27 20.32
CA ASP A 630 102.89 13.37 21.10
C ASP A 630 103.71 12.82 22.28
N GLN A 631 103.20 11.81 23.00
CA GLN A 631 103.93 11.09 24.06
C GLN A 631 105.18 10.40 23.53
N ASN A 632 105.09 9.67 22.41
CA ASN A 632 106.25 9.04 21.78
C ASN A 632 107.30 10.09 21.35
N LEU A 633 106.88 11.28 20.91
CA LEU A 633 107.78 12.39 20.58
C LEU A 633 108.43 13.02 21.82
N GLU A 634 107.73 13.09 22.96
CA GLU A 634 108.30 13.51 24.24
C GLU A 634 109.33 12.49 24.76
N GLU A 635 109.04 11.20 24.69
CA GLU A 635 109.97 10.11 25.04
C GLU A 635 111.23 10.15 24.17
N LEU A 636 111.09 10.25 22.84
CA LEU A 636 112.22 10.40 21.92
C LEU A 636 113.03 11.69 22.18
N GLN A 637 112.39 12.79 22.56
CA GLN A 637 113.11 14.01 22.95
C GLN A 637 113.88 13.85 24.26
N LEU A 638 113.38 13.05 25.22
CA LEU A 638 114.09 12.72 26.45
C LEU A 638 115.28 11.79 26.18
N GLU A 639 115.11 10.80 25.28
CA GLU A 639 116.21 9.91 24.87
C GLU A 639 117.30 10.68 24.12
N ILE A 640 116.94 11.60 23.21
CA ILE A 640 117.89 12.48 22.52
C ILE A 640 118.66 13.36 23.52
N LYS A 641 117.99 13.92 24.55
CA LYS A 641 118.66 14.69 25.61
C LYS A 641 119.64 13.82 26.40
N ALA A 642 119.22 12.63 26.83
CA ALA A 642 120.09 11.70 27.56
C ALA A 642 121.30 11.22 26.73
N LEU A 643 121.12 11.02 25.42
CA LEU A 643 122.21 10.72 24.50
C LEU A 643 123.18 11.90 24.35
N HIS A 644 122.68 13.13 24.30
CA HIS A 644 123.53 14.33 24.22
C HIS A 644 124.24 14.64 25.55
N GLU A 645 123.61 14.43 26.71
CA GLU A 645 124.27 14.49 28.01
C GLU A 645 125.39 13.44 28.14
N LYS A 646 125.15 12.24 27.59
CA LYS A 646 126.16 11.17 27.50
C LYS A 646 127.30 11.53 26.53
N GLU A 647 127.01 12.19 25.42
CA GLU A 647 128.01 12.75 24.49
C GLU A 647 128.86 13.85 25.16
N ILE A 648 128.23 14.75 25.92
CA ILE A 648 128.92 15.77 26.73
C ILE A 648 129.80 15.10 27.80
N SER A 649 129.32 14.07 28.49
CA SER A 649 130.12 13.31 29.44
C SER A 649 131.29 12.60 28.77
N LEU A 650 131.10 11.98 27.60
CA LEU A 650 132.16 11.32 26.86
C LEU A 650 133.21 12.31 26.33
N THR A 651 132.80 13.48 25.84
CA THR A 651 133.73 14.53 25.37
C THR A 651 134.49 15.18 26.53
N GLN A 652 133.85 15.43 27.68
CA GLN A 652 134.53 15.86 28.92
C GLN A 652 135.56 14.82 29.40
N ASN A 653 135.19 13.54 29.43
CA ASN A 653 136.11 12.44 29.78
C ASN A 653 137.28 12.35 28.78
N ASN A 654 137.03 12.53 27.48
CA ASN A 654 138.07 12.56 26.45
C ASN A 654 139.03 13.75 26.64
N CYS A 655 138.52 14.95 26.95
CA CYS A 655 139.34 16.11 27.29
C CYS A 655 140.17 15.90 28.57
N ALA A 656 139.59 15.26 29.60
CA ALA A 656 140.31 14.91 30.82
C ALA A 656 141.41 13.85 30.57
N LEU A 657 141.15 12.87 29.70
CA LEU A 657 142.14 11.90 29.25
C LEU A 657 143.25 12.57 28.44
N GLN A 658 142.93 13.49 27.52
CA GLN A 658 143.90 14.27 26.76
C GLN A 658 144.78 15.14 27.67
N LEU A 659 144.20 15.85 28.64
CA LEU A 659 144.95 16.62 29.65
C LEU A 659 145.90 15.73 30.46
N LYS A 660 145.44 14.54 30.86
CA LYS A 660 146.27 13.56 31.58
C LYS A 660 147.36 12.94 30.70
N LEU A 661 147.09 12.79 29.40
CA LEU A 661 148.06 12.36 28.40
C LEU A 661 149.14 13.43 28.22
N HIS A 662 148.76 14.71 28.07
CA HIS A 662 149.70 15.85 28.05
C HIS A 662 150.51 15.99 29.35
N GLN A 663 149.90 15.74 30.52
CA GLN A 663 150.64 15.69 31.79
C GLN A 663 151.70 14.58 31.77
N LEU A 664 151.34 13.37 31.32
CA LEU A 664 152.29 12.26 31.17
C LEU A 664 153.36 12.53 30.10
N GLU A 665 153.03 13.24 29.02
CA GLU A 665 153.98 13.70 28.01
C GLU A 665 154.96 14.72 28.60
N SER A 666 154.49 15.71 29.36
CA SER A 666 155.34 16.70 30.03
C SER A 666 156.24 16.09 31.12
N VAL A 667 155.73 15.10 31.88
CA VAL A 667 156.54 14.32 32.84
C VAL A 667 157.57 13.48 32.09
N ARG A 668 157.20 12.83 30.97
CA ARG A 668 158.15 12.12 30.10
C ARG A 668 159.20 13.07 29.51
N GLN A 669 158.83 14.32 29.25
CA GLN A 669 159.72 15.35 28.73
C GLN A 669 160.70 15.83 29.81
N HIS A 670 160.25 16.15 31.03
CA HIS A 670 161.14 16.41 32.17
C HIS A 670 162.06 15.22 32.49
N MET A 671 161.55 13.99 32.51
CA MET A 671 162.38 12.78 32.66
C MET A 671 163.40 12.58 31.52
N ASN A 672 163.21 13.26 30.39
CA ASN A 672 164.15 13.29 29.27
C ASN A 672 165.14 14.46 29.40
N ASP A 673 164.69 15.62 29.91
CA ASP A 673 165.52 16.78 30.23
C ASP A 673 166.50 16.46 31.38
N GLU A 674 166.05 15.75 32.42
CA GLU A 674 166.90 15.22 33.51
C GLU A 674 167.95 14.23 32.98
N LYS A 675 167.59 13.38 32.01
CA LYS A 675 168.56 12.52 31.31
C LYS A 675 169.58 13.32 30.50
N MET A 676 169.18 14.43 29.88
CA MET A 676 170.09 15.31 29.16
C MET A 676 171.00 16.11 30.10
N SER A 677 170.51 16.50 31.28
CA SER A 677 171.28 17.17 32.33
C SER A 677 172.31 16.24 32.98
N THR A 678 171.91 15.04 33.39
CA THR A 678 172.83 14.02 33.92
C THR A 678 173.86 13.57 32.87
N ALA A 679 173.50 13.55 31.58
CA ALA A 679 174.44 13.34 30.48
C ALA A 679 175.37 14.53 30.18
N ALA A 680 175.20 15.69 30.83
CA ALA A 680 176.12 16.82 30.78
C ALA A 680 177.15 16.76 31.92
N GLU A 681 176.73 16.45 33.14
CA GLU A 681 177.61 16.41 34.32
C GLU A 681 178.77 15.39 34.18
N VAL A 682 178.48 14.22 33.60
CA VAL A 682 179.46 13.15 33.33
C VAL A 682 180.62 13.60 32.42
N ARG A 683 180.48 14.72 31.68
CA ARG A 683 181.49 15.18 30.71
C ARG A 683 182.61 16.04 31.30
N ASN A 684 182.46 16.61 32.51
CA ASN A 684 183.30 17.73 32.98
C ASN A 684 184.48 17.38 33.91
N LEU A 685 184.72 16.11 34.25
CA LEU A 685 185.83 15.70 35.16
C LEU A 685 186.91 14.83 34.49
N GLY A 686 186.94 14.78 33.15
CA GLY A 686 187.85 13.89 32.39
C GLY A 686 189.27 14.41 32.10
N TYR A 687 189.60 15.68 32.41
CA TYR A 687 190.80 16.34 31.88
C TYR A 687 191.58 17.19 32.90
N SER A 688 192.44 16.56 33.72
CA SER A 688 193.65 17.22 34.27
C SER A 688 194.62 16.21 34.91
N TYR A 689 195.28 15.37 34.10
CA TYR A 689 196.40 14.55 34.58
C TYR A 689 197.42 14.22 33.47
N ARG A 690 198.02 15.24 32.84
CA ARG A 690 199.20 15.09 31.95
C ARG A 690 199.91 16.41 31.58
N SER A 691 200.57 17.03 32.55
CA SER A 691 201.94 17.56 32.36
C SER A 691 202.59 17.84 33.73
N LEU A 692 203.86 17.53 34.03
CA LEU A 692 204.73 16.39 33.68
C LEU A 692 204.81 15.88 32.22
N ASN A 693 204.91 16.82 31.27
CA ASN A 693 205.98 16.86 30.28
C ASN A 693 206.07 18.29 29.71
N VAL A 694 206.67 19.17 30.53
CA VAL A 694 206.79 20.64 30.38
C VAL A 694 205.48 21.41 30.63
#